data_AF-A0A8H3A137-F1
#
_entry.id   AF-A0A8H3A137-F1
#
_cell.length_a   1.000
_cell.length_b   1.000
_cell.length_c   1.000
_cell.angle_alpha   90.00
_cell.angle_beta   90.00
_cell.angle_gamma   90.00
#
_symmetry.space_group_name_H-M   'P 1'
#
loop_
_entity.id
_entity.type
_entity.pdbx_description
1 polymer ?
#
loop_
_entity_poly.entity_id
_entity_poly.type
_entity_poly.pdbx_seq_one_letter_code
_entity_poly.pdbx_strand_id
1 'polypeptide(L)'
;MARRLLCSPTVAVLFVINLITIALLISNEVARNAIVDQLGAAGLLEPQQAKPRFQGDPYLQKPEAPNYVTRIRIVHDTQTIFATTTATETATVTTTLMATQTVAVTKAAAEGLPAFCDECGPEDRLCKQYGQHNLERSRAYEGPNTRLRRVLQKAADGHPINIGVLGGSVTAGHGVIHPEYWTDIFFDWWNTTFPHEKNVFVNGAVPATTTEYYSVCALEHIDEDVDLVIIEMAINDQRIDVFAQTYEWLVRSLMDLPNKPAVVNAQVIALSFDTITMGGDLHTGVNEYYDIPTVSLRNVVLYHVLENAHLDRDMFHRLPPFQEDSKEDLRHINRVGHKIMAELLIAYMQRQICAQGRLKANPSVLEYQSPGNTIPGPEELGEMPRLRMFRKYVRNEREVLFKTTCLSTRSKKHPLKPVRQEGWSEWAWKEKSYVIAKEPGARATFAIEVGPMGVIKISYLKSKTFGLGNIKCWVDSNESSARVIEGWWNEDGLNISRDSEIAGGVPAGPHEVTCEVLQETADPGGGHEFRLISLTSDNNVSFVASHEQHPLSLKQDCIPATVTETRTVAPVQTLAPTFPGPTYCDECGKGDLMCKEYGRHNLQRSRGFEGTNSRLKRVLRKAASGEPVNIGVIGGSVTHGHAVVHSEIWTDIFFEWWNQTYPHEKNVFVNGAVPATGTEYFSVCALEHIDENVDLVIVEMAINDLRNEAAAMTYEWLVRFLLHLPNRPAIINAHVFSIHFEYLATGGDYHLPVAQYYDIPVVNLRHVLINNVLEHENLVHEIFHAKEPYPPEAPDDTRHMNRVGHKMMADLLIAYTQRVICQIASEDARPIEPFSSENGLLPTLDTMEQVPRLRLFQHYEPDIRVQQIQSTCMSTRAKNSPLKPSSTTGWFEWAWKEKKYILAREPGATVTFDIHVGPMGVVKLEYLRSKTFGLGSIRCWTGEDSRNGVEIDGYWEENL
;
A
#
# COMPACT_ATOMS: atom_id res chain seq x y z
N MET A 1 62.63 28.01 11.85
CA MET A 1 62.07 29.35 12.15
C MET A 1 60.60 29.27 12.63
N ALA A 2 60.20 28.23 13.36
CA ALA A 2 58.79 27.96 13.71
C ALA A 2 58.51 27.93 15.22
N ARG A 3 59.21 28.75 16.02
CA ARG A 3 59.01 28.79 17.50
C ARG A 3 59.00 30.19 18.13
N ARG A 4 58.74 31.26 17.38
CA ARG A 4 58.71 32.64 17.92
C ARG A 4 57.60 33.58 17.41
N LEU A 5 56.44 33.07 17.00
CA LEU A 5 55.33 33.92 16.48
C LEU A 5 53.96 33.71 17.14
N LEU A 6 53.88 32.98 18.25
CA LEU A 6 52.63 32.77 19.00
C LEU A 6 52.66 33.53 20.33
N CYS A 7 52.53 34.86 20.29
CA CYS A 7 52.25 35.70 21.48
C CYS A 7 51.75 37.11 21.06
N SER A 8 50.75 37.18 20.18
CA SER A 8 50.00 38.42 19.97
C SER A 8 48.52 38.10 19.68
N PRO A 9 47.58 38.56 20.51
CA PRO A 9 46.14 38.32 20.30
C PRO A 9 45.65 38.88 18.95
N THR A 10 46.32 39.91 18.43
CA THR A 10 45.95 40.56 17.16
C THR A 10 46.24 39.69 15.93
N VAL A 11 47.26 38.83 15.99
CA VAL A 11 47.64 37.95 14.86
C VAL A 11 46.73 36.71 14.78
N ALA A 12 46.26 36.21 15.92
CA ALA A 12 45.30 35.09 15.96
C ALA A 12 43.93 35.51 15.38
N VAL A 13 43.47 36.73 15.68
CA VAL A 13 42.21 37.27 15.14
C VAL A 13 42.30 37.48 13.62
N LEU A 14 43.42 37.99 13.11
CA LEU A 14 43.64 38.15 11.66
C LEU A 14 43.74 36.80 10.91
N PHE A 15 44.24 35.75 11.56
CA PHE A 15 44.30 34.42 10.97
C PHE A 15 42.92 33.75 10.92
N VAL A 16 42.11 33.92 11.96
CA VAL A 16 40.73 33.41 12.01
C VAL A 16 39.81 34.17 11.04
N ILE A 17 39.94 35.50 10.93
CA ILE A 17 39.17 36.30 9.97
C ILE A 17 39.52 35.90 8.52
N ASN A 18 40.80 35.64 8.21
CA ASN A 18 41.19 35.16 6.87
C ASN A 18 40.65 33.75 6.58
N LEU A 19 40.65 32.84 7.55
CA LEU A 19 40.07 31.50 7.37
C LEU A 19 38.55 31.54 7.18
N ILE A 20 37.84 32.41 7.90
CA ILE A 20 36.38 32.61 7.72
C ILE A 20 36.08 33.24 6.37
N THR A 21 36.90 34.18 5.91
CA THR A 21 36.74 34.82 4.60
C THR A 21 37.02 33.83 3.45
N ILE A 22 38.02 32.96 3.60
CA ILE A 22 38.33 31.89 2.63
C ILE A 22 37.21 30.82 2.64
N ALA A 23 36.69 30.45 3.81
CA ALA A 23 35.57 29.51 3.91
C ALA A 23 34.27 30.06 3.29
N LEU A 24 33.99 31.36 3.45
CA LEU A 24 32.86 32.05 2.83
C LEU A 24 33.02 32.24 1.30
N LEU A 25 34.26 32.29 0.80
CA LEU A 25 34.54 32.32 -0.64
C LEU A 25 34.44 30.94 -1.31
N ILE A 26 34.67 29.85 -0.57
CA ILE A 26 34.57 28.47 -1.06
C ILE A 26 33.10 27.98 -1.10
N SER A 27 32.21 28.52 -0.26
CA SER A 27 30.80 28.13 -0.21
C SER A 27 29.88 28.84 -1.21
N ASN A 28 30.40 29.77 -2.03
CA ASN A 28 29.64 30.46 -3.07
C ASN A 28 30.08 29.99 -4.47
N GLU A 29 29.24 29.18 -5.11
CA GLU A 29 29.52 28.55 -6.40
C GLU A 29 29.76 29.55 -7.55
N VAL A 30 29.15 30.74 -7.48
CA VAL A 30 29.35 31.81 -8.47
C VAL A 30 30.74 32.46 -8.33
N ALA A 31 31.22 32.65 -7.11
CA ALA A 31 32.55 33.19 -6.84
C ALA A 31 33.67 32.18 -7.20
N ARG A 32 33.43 30.89 -6.94
CA ARG A 32 34.33 29.79 -7.31
C ARG A 32 34.55 29.75 -8.83
N ASN A 33 33.47 29.81 -9.60
CA ASN A 33 33.55 29.76 -11.06
C ASN A 33 34.25 31.01 -11.64
N ALA A 34 34.01 32.19 -11.07
CA ALA A 34 34.70 33.43 -11.47
C ALA A 34 36.22 33.39 -11.20
N ILE A 35 36.67 32.73 -10.12
CA ILE A 35 38.09 32.54 -9.80
C ILE A 35 38.73 31.52 -10.74
N VAL A 36 38.03 30.43 -11.07
CA VAL A 36 38.51 29.42 -12.05
C VAL A 36 38.65 30.05 -13.45
N ASP A 37 37.70 30.88 -13.86
CA ASP A 37 37.77 31.62 -15.12
C ASP A 37 38.91 32.65 -15.14
N GLN A 38 39.16 33.35 -14.02
CA GLN A 38 40.30 34.27 -13.90
C GLN A 38 41.66 33.57 -13.89
N LEU A 39 41.76 32.40 -13.25
CA LEU A 39 42.98 31.58 -13.22
C LEU A 39 43.25 30.91 -14.58
N GLY A 40 42.18 30.54 -15.31
CA GLY A 40 42.24 30.08 -16.69
C GLY A 40 42.66 31.19 -17.65
N ALA A 41 42.13 32.40 -17.51
CA ALA A 41 42.51 33.56 -18.31
C ALA A 41 43.94 34.05 -18.04
N ALA A 42 44.47 33.81 -16.83
CA ALA A 42 45.86 34.09 -16.46
C ALA A 42 46.87 33.02 -16.92
N GLY A 43 46.42 31.95 -17.59
CA GLY A 43 47.28 30.88 -18.11
C GLY A 43 47.92 30.01 -17.03
N LEU A 44 47.37 30.02 -15.81
CA LEU A 44 47.87 29.26 -14.66
C LEU A 44 47.20 27.88 -14.50
N LEU A 45 46.29 27.52 -15.41
CA LEU A 45 45.65 26.21 -15.52
C LEU A 45 45.97 25.60 -16.89
N GLU A 46 46.48 24.37 -16.92
CA GLU A 46 46.76 23.66 -18.18
C GLU A 46 45.46 23.32 -18.94
N PRO A 47 45.43 23.47 -20.27
CA PRO A 47 44.25 23.15 -21.07
C PRO A 47 44.08 21.64 -21.18
N GLN A 48 42.99 21.10 -20.62
CA GLN A 48 42.60 19.71 -20.86
C GLN A 48 42.22 19.52 -22.34
N GLN A 49 43.11 18.87 -23.09
CA GLN A 49 42.82 18.33 -24.40
C GLN A 49 41.72 17.26 -24.30
N ALA A 50 40.66 17.42 -25.08
CA ALA A 50 39.74 16.35 -25.41
C ALA A 50 40.51 15.19 -26.08
N LYS A 51 40.46 14.00 -25.49
CA LYS A 51 40.92 12.75 -26.11
C LYS A 51 39.84 11.67 -26.07
N PRO A 52 39.87 10.73 -27.04
CA PRO A 52 38.72 9.95 -27.45
C PRO A 52 38.39 8.80 -26.49
N ARG A 53 37.11 8.49 -26.46
CA ARG A 53 36.44 7.39 -25.77
C ARG A 53 37.01 6.01 -26.13
N PHE A 54 37.18 5.19 -25.09
CA PHE A 54 37.14 3.73 -25.05
C PHE A 54 38.04 2.97 -26.04
N GLN A 55 39.23 2.61 -25.57
CA GLN A 55 39.85 1.31 -25.87
C GLN A 55 40.88 0.98 -24.77
N GLY A 56 40.71 -0.16 -24.11
CA GLY A 56 41.73 -0.72 -23.21
C GLY A 56 41.40 -0.73 -21.70
N ASP A 57 40.14 -0.93 -21.30
CA ASP A 57 39.82 -1.17 -19.89
C ASP A 57 40.23 -2.61 -19.47
N PRO A 58 41.15 -2.79 -18.50
CA PRO A 58 41.53 -4.12 -17.98
C PRO A 58 40.37 -4.90 -17.34
N TYR A 59 39.21 -4.30 -17.10
CA TYR A 59 37.99 -4.97 -16.63
C TYR A 59 37.17 -5.68 -17.75
N LEU A 60 37.64 -5.66 -19.00
CA LEU A 60 37.03 -6.41 -20.12
C LEU A 60 37.57 -7.84 -20.29
N GLN A 61 38.44 -8.31 -19.38
CA GLN A 61 38.86 -9.71 -19.37
C GLN A 61 37.99 -10.53 -18.40
N LYS A 62 37.26 -11.48 -18.98
CA LYS A 62 36.45 -12.50 -18.31
C LYS A 62 37.27 -13.19 -17.20
N PRO A 63 36.89 -13.11 -15.92
CA PRO A 63 37.40 -14.04 -14.92
C PRO A 63 36.85 -15.45 -15.24
N GLU A 64 37.66 -16.48 -15.04
CA GLU A 64 37.17 -17.86 -15.12
C GLU A 64 36.03 -18.09 -14.12
N ALA A 65 35.02 -18.85 -14.56
CA ALA A 65 33.87 -19.20 -13.74
C ALA A 65 34.32 -19.94 -12.47
N PRO A 66 33.82 -19.61 -11.27
CA PRO A 66 34.15 -20.36 -10.07
C PRO A 66 33.57 -21.78 -10.17
N ASN A 67 34.45 -22.78 -10.09
CA ASN A 67 34.05 -24.17 -9.90
C ASN A 67 33.42 -24.31 -8.51
N TYR A 68 32.13 -24.64 -8.46
CA TYR A 68 31.42 -24.99 -7.24
C TYR A 68 32.05 -26.26 -6.64
N VAL A 69 32.76 -26.12 -5.52
CA VAL A 69 33.15 -27.25 -4.67
C VAL A 69 32.11 -27.37 -3.55
N THR A 70 31.29 -28.42 -3.63
CA THR A 70 30.44 -28.87 -2.53
C THR A 70 31.32 -29.19 -1.32
N ARG A 71 31.43 -28.28 -0.34
CA ARG A 71 32.03 -28.60 0.95
C ARG A 71 30.93 -29.10 1.88
N ILE A 72 30.86 -30.42 2.01
CA ILE A 72 30.20 -31.08 3.15
C ILE A 72 30.94 -30.62 4.41
N ARG A 73 30.31 -29.79 5.23
CA ARG A 73 30.79 -29.51 6.59
C ARG A 73 30.22 -30.61 7.48
N ILE A 74 31.07 -31.57 7.84
CA ILE A 74 30.78 -32.51 8.93
C ILE A 74 30.71 -31.66 10.20
N VAL A 75 29.50 -31.51 10.74
CA VAL A 75 29.29 -30.94 12.06
C VAL A 75 29.80 -31.96 13.06
N HIS A 76 30.86 -31.62 13.79
CA HIS A 76 31.26 -32.38 14.97
C HIS A 76 30.20 -32.17 16.06
N ASP A 77 29.57 -33.29 16.41
CA ASP A 77 28.74 -33.49 17.58
C ASP A 77 29.44 -32.98 18.84
N THR A 78 28.82 -32.05 19.56
CA THR A 78 29.17 -31.76 20.96
C THR A 78 27.92 -31.91 21.81
N GLN A 79 27.66 -33.17 22.19
CA GLN A 79 26.82 -33.52 23.32
C GLN A 79 27.33 -32.82 24.60
N THR A 80 26.40 -32.13 25.25
CA THR A 80 26.55 -31.55 26.57
C THR A 80 26.71 -32.67 27.60
N ILE A 81 27.89 -32.83 28.19
CA ILE A 81 28.10 -33.68 29.38
C ILE A 81 28.29 -32.76 30.58
N PHE A 82 27.40 -32.91 31.56
CA PHE A 82 27.52 -32.35 32.90
C PHE A 82 28.84 -32.79 33.54
N ALA A 83 29.69 -31.83 33.90
CA ALA A 83 30.84 -32.06 34.77
C ALA A 83 30.77 -31.09 35.96
N THR A 84 30.34 -31.65 37.08
CA THR A 84 30.39 -31.05 38.41
C THR A 84 31.85 -30.92 38.84
N THR A 85 32.34 -29.70 39.05
CA THR A 85 33.61 -29.47 39.77
C THR A 85 33.34 -28.60 40.98
N THR A 86 33.32 -29.26 42.14
CA THR A 86 33.51 -28.66 43.45
C THR A 86 34.97 -28.23 43.61
N ALA A 87 35.21 -26.93 43.77
CA ALA A 87 36.44 -26.42 44.35
C ALA A 87 36.11 -25.22 45.23
N THR A 88 36.41 -25.40 46.50
CA THR A 88 36.21 -24.50 47.64
C THR A 88 37.30 -23.44 47.64
N GLU A 89 36.97 -22.16 47.46
CA GLU A 89 37.87 -21.06 47.83
C GLU A 89 37.13 -19.92 48.55
N THR A 90 37.51 -19.81 49.82
CA THR A 90 37.51 -18.69 50.78
C THR A 90 36.72 -17.42 50.48
N ALA A 91 35.75 -17.19 51.37
CA ALA A 91 34.95 -15.98 51.53
C ALA A 91 35.77 -14.73 51.89
N THR A 92 35.45 -13.61 51.23
CA THR A 92 35.56 -12.28 51.84
C THR A 92 34.17 -11.65 51.79
N VAL A 93 33.52 -11.60 52.94
CA VAL A 93 32.14 -11.10 53.11
C VAL A 93 32.13 -9.58 52.99
N THR A 94 31.57 -9.06 51.90
CA THR A 94 31.06 -7.68 51.87
C THR A 94 29.56 -7.76 51.69
N THR A 95 28.84 -7.53 52.78
CA THR A 95 27.38 -7.61 52.87
C THR A 95 26.74 -6.52 52.01
N THR A 96 26.46 -6.85 50.75
CA THR A 96 25.57 -6.03 49.92
C THR A 96 24.21 -6.72 49.99
N LEU A 97 23.20 -6.01 50.50
CA LEU A 97 21.81 -6.48 50.50
C LEU A 97 21.43 -6.89 49.07
N MET A 98 21.39 -8.19 48.80
CA MET A 98 20.72 -8.71 47.62
C MET A 98 19.24 -8.46 47.80
N ALA A 99 18.73 -7.44 47.11
CA ALA A 99 17.34 -7.42 46.73
C ALA A 99 17.06 -8.75 46.04
N THR A 100 16.17 -9.56 46.61
CA THR A 100 15.57 -10.69 45.92
C THR A 100 14.86 -10.14 44.68
N GLN A 101 15.55 -10.15 43.55
CA GLN A 101 14.90 -10.05 42.24
C GLN A 101 14.06 -11.32 42.10
N THR A 102 12.78 -11.20 42.41
CA THR A 102 11.78 -12.10 41.87
C THR A 102 11.90 -11.98 40.34
N VAL A 103 12.44 -13.01 39.70
CA VAL A 103 12.39 -13.11 38.23
C VAL A 103 10.92 -13.29 37.89
N ALA A 104 10.24 -12.19 37.60
CA ALA A 104 8.89 -12.23 37.07
C ALA A 104 8.94 -13.03 35.76
N VAL A 105 8.25 -14.16 35.71
CA VAL A 105 8.05 -14.92 34.47
C VAL A 105 7.41 -13.96 33.47
N THR A 106 8.03 -13.79 32.31
CA THR A 106 7.50 -12.86 31.29
C THR A 106 6.13 -13.36 30.80
N LYS A 107 5.28 -12.48 30.26
CA LYS A 107 3.93 -12.89 29.84
C LYS A 107 4.00 -13.89 28.69
N ALA A 108 4.93 -13.71 27.75
CA ALA A 108 5.19 -14.72 26.71
C ALA A 108 5.61 -16.07 27.31
N ALA A 109 6.50 -16.08 28.29
CA ALA A 109 6.93 -17.32 28.95
C ALA A 109 5.77 -18.01 29.71
N ALA A 110 4.89 -17.24 30.35
CA ALA A 110 3.67 -17.75 30.98
C ALA A 110 2.67 -18.33 29.96
N GLU A 111 2.65 -17.78 28.73
CA GLU A 111 1.84 -18.25 27.60
C GLU A 111 2.51 -19.38 26.79
N GLY A 112 3.74 -19.79 27.12
CA GLY A 112 4.50 -20.78 26.36
C GLY A 112 4.93 -20.29 24.97
N LEU A 113 5.02 -18.97 24.77
CA LEU A 113 5.37 -18.32 23.51
C LEU A 113 6.84 -17.89 23.49
N PRO A 114 7.42 -17.70 22.28
CA PRO A 114 8.74 -17.10 22.13
C PRO A 114 8.85 -15.75 22.87
N ALA A 115 10.03 -15.46 23.42
CA ALA A 115 10.21 -14.26 24.26
C ALA A 115 9.94 -12.94 23.51
N PHE A 116 10.15 -12.90 22.20
CA PHE A 116 9.80 -11.75 21.34
C PHE A 116 8.28 -11.48 21.26
N CYS A 117 7.42 -12.38 21.78
CA CYS A 117 5.98 -12.16 21.83
C CYS A 117 5.53 -11.20 22.92
N ASP A 118 6.40 -10.88 23.89
CA ASP A 118 6.22 -9.71 24.73
C ASP A 118 6.54 -8.46 23.89
N GLU A 119 5.51 -7.89 23.26
CA GLU A 119 5.62 -6.75 22.32
C GLU A 119 6.45 -5.61 22.94
N CYS A 120 7.55 -5.25 22.27
CA CYS A 120 8.51 -4.24 22.73
C CYS A 120 9.11 -4.50 24.11
N GLY A 121 9.04 -5.74 24.58
CA GLY A 121 9.68 -6.20 25.81
C GLY A 121 11.19 -6.36 25.66
N PRO A 122 11.88 -6.79 26.73
CA PRO A 122 13.35 -6.90 26.75
C PRO A 122 13.94 -7.80 25.64
N GLU A 123 13.22 -8.82 25.21
CA GLU A 123 13.68 -9.79 24.22
C GLU A 123 13.17 -9.50 22.79
N ASP A 124 12.33 -8.49 22.61
CA ASP A 124 11.88 -8.03 21.30
C ASP A 124 12.93 -7.09 20.67
N ARG A 125 13.99 -7.69 20.11
CA ARG A 125 15.10 -6.96 19.47
C ARG A 125 14.62 -6.03 18.36
N LEU A 126 13.65 -6.45 17.56
CA LEU A 126 13.20 -5.68 16.40
C LEU A 126 12.39 -4.47 16.83
N CYS A 127 11.49 -4.60 17.80
CA CYS A 127 10.84 -3.40 18.34
C CYS A 127 11.84 -2.46 19.02
N LYS A 128 12.86 -2.95 19.72
CA LYS A 128 13.91 -2.06 20.26
C LYS A 128 14.68 -1.29 19.18
N GLN A 129 14.98 -1.96 18.07
CA GLN A 129 15.73 -1.36 16.96
C GLN A 129 14.91 -0.38 16.13
N TYR A 130 13.63 -0.68 15.90
CA TYR A 130 12.78 0.11 15.01
C TYR A 130 11.79 1.01 15.75
N GLY A 131 11.43 0.69 16.99
CA GLY A 131 10.35 1.32 17.73
C GLY A 131 8.97 0.81 17.31
N GLN A 132 8.05 0.74 18.28
CA GLN A 132 6.68 0.25 18.09
C GLN A 132 5.97 0.95 16.93
N HIS A 133 6.04 2.29 16.89
CA HIS A 133 5.32 3.11 15.93
C HIS A 133 5.81 2.91 14.48
N ASN A 134 7.11 2.68 14.27
CA ASN A 134 7.63 2.34 12.94
C ASN A 134 7.16 0.94 12.50
N LEU A 135 7.16 -0.03 13.41
CA LEU A 135 6.60 -1.36 13.13
C LEU A 135 5.10 -1.31 12.86
N GLU A 136 4.34 -0.45 13.55
CA GLU A 136 2.93 -0.17 13.27
C GLU A 136 2.73 0.40 11.85
N ARG A 137 3.46 1.46 11.48
CA ARG A 137 3.38 2.07 10.15
C ARG A 137 3.81 1.13 9.03
N SER A 138 4.73 0.20 9.29
CA SER A 138 5.17 -0.78 8.29
C SER A 138 4.03 -1.69 7.84
N ARG A 139 2.97 -1.84 8.63
CA ARG A 139 1.81 -2.69 8.31
C ARG A 139 0.81 -1.86 7.51
N ALA A 140 1.07 -1.74 6.20
CA ALA A 140 0.17 -1.07 5.27
C ALA A 140 -1.22 -1.69 5.25
N TYR A 141 -1.29 -3.03 5.37
CA TYR A 141 -2.53 -3.75 5.67
C TYR A 141 -2.17 -5.05 6.40
N GLU A 142 -2.84 -5.32 7.54
CA GLU A 142 -2.58 -6.54 8.32
C GLU A 142 -3.54 -7.66 7.93
N GLY A 143 -4.85 -7.40 7.89
CA GLY A 143 -5.87 -8.40 7.55
C GLY A 143 -5.93 -9.62 8.50
N PRO A 144 -6.75 -10.64 8.17
CA PRO A 144 -6.98 -11.79 9.03
C PRO A 144 -5.81 -12.81 9.07
N ASN A 145 -4.93 -12.82 8.06
CA ASN A 145 -3.76 -13.70 7.95
C ASN A 145 -4.04 -15.21 7.92
N THR A 146 -5.23 -15.65 7.51
CA THR A 146 -5.64 -17.07 7.55
C THR A 146 -4.65 -17.99 6.85
N ARG A 147 -4.27 -17.68 5.59
CA ARG A 147 -3.31 -18.51 4.84
C ARG A 147 -1.89 -18.42 5.41
N LEU A 148 -1.43 -17.22 5.80
CA LEU A 148 -0.09 -17.04 6.34
C LEU A 148 0.09 -17.79 7.67
N ARG A 149 -0.86 -17.69 8.59
CA ARG A 149 -0.82 -18.41 9.87
C ARG A 149 -0.86 -19.92 9.67
N ARG A 150 -1.57 -20.43 8.66
CA ARG A 150 -1.52 -21.86 8.28
C ARG A 150 -0.11 -22.28 7.85
N VAL A 151 0.59 -21.47 7.06
CA VAL A 151 1.98 -21.75 6.64
C VAL A 151 2.96 -21.70 7.80
N LEU A 152 2.86 -20.65 8.64
CA LEU A 152 3.66 -20.55 9.87
C LEU A 152 3.41 -21.72 10.80
N GLN A 153 2.16 -22.20 10.87
CA GLN A 153 1.81 -23.39 11.63
C GLN A 153 2.46 -24.65 11.06
N LYS A 154 2.35 -24.88 9.75
CA LYS A 154 3.02 -25.98 9.04
C LYS A 154 4.53 -26.00 9.35
N ALA A 155 5.17 -24.83 9.33
CA ALA A 155 6.59 -24.66 9.63
C ALA A 155 6.92 -24.97 11.10
N ALA A 156 6.11 -24.46 12.04
CA ALA A 156 6.25 -24.72 13.46
C ALA A 156 6.07 -26.21 13.82
N ASP A 157 5.27 -26.94 13.04
CA ASP A 157 5.08 -28.39 13.17
C ASP A 157 6.24 -29.20 12.55
N GLY A 158 7.29 -28.55 12.05
CA GLY A 158 8.50 -29.18 11.53
C GLY A 158 8.39 -29.74 10.12
N HIS A 159 7.39 -29.30 9.34
CA HIS A 159 7.26 -29.70 7.93
C HIS A 159 8.09 -28.79 7.02
N PRO A 160 8.56 -29.29 5.85
CA PRO A 160 9.26 -28.45 4.88
C PRO A 160 8.36 -27.36 4.33
N ILE A 161 8.98 -26.21 4.05
CA ILE A 161 8.32 -25.05 3.46
C ILE A 161 9.00 -24.70 2.14
N ASN A 162 8.20 -24.50 1.10
CA ASN A 162 8.64 -23.90 -0.16
C ASN A 162 8.24 -22.41 -0.21
N ILE A 163 9.22 -21.51 -0.33
CA ILE A 163 9.02 -20.06 -0.43
C ILE A 163 9.50 -19.56 -1.79
N GLY A 164 8.58 -18.96 -2.55
CA GLY A 164 8.89 -18.22 -3.77
C GLY A 164 8.87 -16.71 -3.53
N VAL A 165 9.78 -15.97 -4.15
CA VAL A 165 9.74 -14.51 -4.16
C VAL A 165 9.67 -14.02 -5.60
N LEU A 166 8.70 -13.17 -5.91
CA LEU A 166 8.55 -12.50 -7.20
C LEU A 166 8.81 -11.02 -7.01
N GLY A 167 9.68 -10.42 -7.82
CA GLY A 167 9.95 -9.00 -7.69
C GLY A 167 10.84 -8.37 -8.75
N GLY A 168 11.08 -7.08 -8.58
CA GLY A 168 11.85 -6.25 -9.51
C GLY A 168 13.37 -6.31 -9.32
N SER A 169 14.04 -5.25 -9.76
CA SER A 169 15.51 -5.13 -9.67
C SER A 169 16.01 -5.02 -8.23
N VAL A 170 15.27 -4.38 -7.33
CA VAL A 170 15.63 -4.31 -5.90
C VAL A 170 15.64 -5.72 -5.32
N THR A 171 14.58 -6.50 -5.53
CA THR A 171 14.52 -7.88 -5.05
C THR A 171 15.56 -8.80 -5.70
N ALA A 172 15.96 -8.55 -6.94
CA ALA A 172 17.09 -9.23 -7.58
C ALA A 172 18.48 -8.80 -7.05
N GLY A 173 18.53 -7.88 -6.08
CA GLY A 173 19.78 -7.45 -5.42
C GLY A 173 20.47 -6.24 -6.06
N HIS A 174 19.77 -5.44 -6.87
CA HIS A 174 20.35 -4.22 -7.41
C HIS A 174 20.65 -3.21 -6.29
N GLY A 175 21.88 -2.69 -6.25
CA GLY A 175 22.32 -1.76 -5.20
C GLY A 175 23.03 -2.42 -4.02
N VAL A 176 23.12 -3.76 -4.00
CA VAL A 176 23.76 -4.56 -2.94
C VAL A 176 24.58 -5.72 -3.52
N ILE A 177 25.48 -6.31 -2.71
CA ILE A 177 26.22 -7.53 -3.08
C ILE A 177 25.70 -8.70 -2.26
N HIS A 178 25.60 -9.90 -2.84
CA HIS A 178 25.23 -11.09 -2.06
C HIS A 178 26.20 -11.30 -0.88
N PRO A 179 25.74 -11.66 0.34
CA PRO A 179 24.36 -12.01 0.72
C PRO A 179 23.55 -10.85 1.34
N GLU A 180 23.79 -9.60 0.92
CA GLU A 180 23.11 -8.42 1.49
C GLU A 180 21.69 -8.21 0.92
N TYR A 181 21.15 -9.18 0.18
CA TYR A 181 19.80 -9.08 -0.39
C TYR A 181 18.78 -9.21 0.74
N TRP A 182 17.65 -8.53 0.61
CA TRP A 182 16.64 -8.61 1.66
C TRP A 182 16.06 -10.03 1.73
N THR A 183 16.00 -10.72 0.59
CA THR A 183 15.59 -12.13 0.47
C THR A 183 16.54 -13.06 1.19
N ASP A 184 17.85 -12.85 1.06
CA ASP A 184 18.87 -13.72 1.68
C ASP A 184 18.80 -13.60 3.21
N ILE A 185 18.72 -12.36 3.72
CA ILE A 185 18.54 -12.09 5.15
C ILE A 185 17.24 -12.74 5.69
N PHE A 186 16.15 -12.65 4.93
CA PHE A 186 14.87 -13.25 5.32
C PHE A 186 14.92 -14.79 5.30
N PHE A 187 15.52 -15.39 4.27
CA PHE A 187 15.68 -16.83 4.15
C PHE A 187 16.60 -17.42 5.22
N ASP A 188 17.68 -16.72 5.57
CA ASP A 188 18.57 -17.10 6.67
C ASP A 188 17.82 -17.07 8.02
N TRP A 189 17.01 -16.04 8.26
CA TRP A 189 16.14 -15.98 9.44
C TRP A 189 15.12 -17.14 9.45
N TRP A 190 14.50 -17.45 8.31
CA TRP A 190 13.54 -18.54 8.22
C TRP A 190 14.18 -19.88 8.55
N ASN A 191 15.33 -20.21 7.94
CA ASN A 191 16.04 -21.47 8.20
C ASN A 191 16.59 -21.57 9.62
N THR A 192 16.89 -20.44 10.26
CA THR A 192 17.27 -20.41 11.68
C THR A 192 16.06 -20.66 12.59
N THR A 193 14.90 -20.12 12.23
CA THR A 193 13.67 -20.18 13.04
C THR A 193 12.92 -21.51 12.86
N PHE A 194 12.86 -22.03 11.63
CA PHE A 194 12.18 -23.26 11.23
C PHE A 194 13.15 -24.18 10.45
N PRO A 195 14.17 -24.73 11.12
CA PRO A 195 15.19 -25.53 10.46
C PRO A 195 14.59 -26.83 9.91
N HIS A 196 14.73 -27.03 8.59
CA HIS A 196 14.37 -28.28 7.94
C HIS A 196 15.21 -28.49 6.68
N GLU A 197 15.79 -29.69 6.51
CA GLU A 197 16.72 -30.01 5.42
C GLU A 197 16.11 -29.93 4.00
N LYS A 198 14.77 -29.98 3.90
CA LYS A 198 14.01 -29.90 2.65
C LYS A 198 13.29 -28.56 2.44
N ASN A 199 13.62 -27.52 3.20
CA ASN A 199 13.14 -26.17 2.86
C ASN A 199 13.68 -25.77 1.48
N VAL A 200 12.83 -25.13 0.68
CA VAL A 200 13.19 -24.64 -0.66
C VAL A 200 12.89 -23.15 -0.71
N PHE A 201 13.90 -22.34 -1.05
CA PHE A 201 13.75 -20.90 -1.18
C PHE A 201 14.19 -20.45 -2.56
N VAL A 202 13.30 -19.77 -3.28
CA VAL A 202 13.54 -19.32 -4.65
C VAL A 202 13.35 -17.81 -4.71
N ASN A 203 14.44 -17.08 -4.96
CA ASN A 203 14.36 -15.69 -5.42
C ASN A 203 14.13 -15.70 -6.94
N GLY A 204 12.86 -15.60 -7.35
CA GLY A 204 12.40 -15.55 -8.73
C GLY A 204 12.27 -14.11 -9.26
N ALA A 205 12.98 -13.15 -8.67
CA ALA A 205 12.95 -11.76 -9.10
C ALA A 205 13.62 -11.57 -10.46
N VAL A 206 13.02 -10.69 -11.27
CA VAL A 206 13.44 -10.41 -12.63
C VAL A 206 13.56 -8.89 -12.81
N PRO A 207 14.77 -8.36 -13.01
CA PRO A 207 14.99 -6.92 -13.15
C PRO A 207 14.16 -6.26 -14.26
N ALA A 208 13.66 -5.05 -14.01
CA ALA A 208 12.89 -4.23 -14.97
C ALA A 208 11.67 -4.94 -15.58
N THR A 209 10.99 -5.74 -14.76
CA THR A 209 9.75 -6.47 -15.09
C THR A 209 8.58 -5.84 -14.36
N THR A 210 7.37 -5.99 -14.88
CA THR A 210 6.11 -5.50 -14.28
C THR A 210 5.17 -6.67 -14.01
N THR A 211 4.03 -6.41 -13.37
CA THR A 211 3.01 -7.44 -13.14
C THR A 211 2.32 -7.90 -14.42
N GLU A 212 2.37 -7.14 -15.52
CA GLU A 212 1.96 -7.61 -16.85
C GLU A 212 2.66 -8.95 -17.17
N TYR A 213 3.99 -9.00 -17.12
CA TYR A 213 4.77 -10.22 -17.33
C TYR A 213 4.49 -11.29 -16.27
N TYR A 214 4.52 -10.93 -14.98
CA TYR A 214 4.37 -11.94 -13.93
C TYR A 214 2.99 -12.58 -13.89
N SER A 215 1.93 -11.85 -14.27
CA SER A 215 0.56 -12.38 -14.32
C SER A 215 0.42 -13.60 -15.23
N VAL A 216 1.34 -13.77 -16.18
CA VAL A 216 1.34 -14.87 -17.15
C VAL A 216 2.59 -15.77 -17.07
N CYS A 217 3.68 -15.32 -16.43
CA CYS A 217 4.96 -16.02 -16.41
C CYS A 217 5.51 -16.29 -14.99
N ALA A 218 4.73 -16.10 -13.92
CA ALA A 218 5.20 -16.32 -12.54
C ALA A 218 5.79 -17.73 -12.31
N LEU A 219 5.16 -18.77 -12.83
CA LEU A 219 5.59 -20.17 -12.64
C LEU A 219 6.88 -20.55 -13.40
N GLU A 220 7.36 -19.66 -14.27
CA GLU A 220 8.69 -19.78 -14.84
C GLU A 220 9.81 -19.45 -13.83
N HIS A 221 9.46 -18.74 -12.76
CA HIS A 221 10.39 -18.16 -11.78
C HIS A 221 10.24 -18.71 -10.36
N ILE A 222 9.11 -19.32 -10.05
CA ILE A 222 8.86 -20.03 -8.79
C ILE A 222 8.25 -21.41 -9.09
N ASP A 223 8.14 -22.26 -8.08
CA ASP A 223 7.56 -23.58 -8.23
C ASP A 223 6.04 -23.57 -8.01
N GLU A 224 5.35 -24.57 -8.58
CA GLU A 224 3.89 -24.67 -8.48
C GLU A 224 3.43 -25.11 -7.08
N ASP A 225 4.29 -25.80 -6.32
CA ASP A 225 4.02 -26.32 -4.97
C ASP A 225 4.52 -25.40 -3.84
N VAL A 226 4.65 -24.09 -4.12
CA VAL A 226 4.97 -23.08 -3.09
C VAL A 226 3.93 -23.06 -1.97
N ASP A 227 4.40 -22.86 -0.74
CA ASP A 227 3.57 -22.64 0.44
C ASP A 227 3.37 -21.15 0.72
N LEU A 228 4.40 -20.35 0.46
CA LEU A 228 4.42 -18.89 0.65
C LEU A 228 5.00 -18.21 -0.60
N VAL A 229 4.33 -17.16 -1.06
CA VAL A 229 4.83 -16.27 -2.11
C VAL A 229 4.94 -14.84 -1.57
N ILE A 230 6.11 -14.23 -1.68
CA ILE A 230 6.30 -12.80 -1.40
C ILE A 230 6.38 -12.04 -2.73
N ILE A 231 5.56 -11.01 -2.90
CA ILE A 231 5.52 -10.18 -4.11
C ILE A 231 6.03 -8.77 -3.79
N GLU A 232 7.04 -8.30 -4.52
CA GLU A 232 7.59 -6.94 -4.42
C GLU A 232 7.64 -6.28 -5.80
N MET A 233 6.64 -5.47 -6.11
CA MET A 233 6.48 -4.80 -7.42
C MET A 233 6.20 -3.30 -7.29
N ALA A 234 6.41 -2.73 -6.10
CA ALA A 234 5.88 -1.43 -5.72
C ALA A 234 6.43 -0.27 -6.57
N ILE A 235 7.69 -0.37 -7.00
CA ILE A 235 8.38 0.64 -7.81
C ILE A 235 8.56 0.23 -9.28
N ASN A 236 8.07 -0.96 -9.64
CA ASN A 236 8.19 -1.51 -10.98
C ASN A 236 6.94 -1.23 -11.80
N ASP A 237 5.79 -1.44 -11.17
CA ASP A 237 4.51 -1.05 -11.73
C ASP A 237 4.34 0.47 -11.61
N GLN A 238 3.74 1.07 -12.63
CA GLN A 238 3.34 2.48 -12.59
C GLN A 238 1.98 2.61 -11.90
N ARG A 239 1.63 3.82 -11.47
CA ARG A 239 0.35 4.11 -10.83
C ARG A 239 -0.80 4.25 -11.85
N ILE A 240 -1.05 3.21 -12.63
CA ILE A 240 -2.14 3.18 -13.62
C ILE A 240 -2.94 1.89 -13.52
N ASP A 241 -4.21 1.95 -13.91
CA ASP A 241 -5.20 0.88 -13.74
C ASP A 241 -4.78 -0.48 -14.30
N VAL A 242 -4.06 -0.48 -15.43
CA VAL A 242 -3.61 -1.72 -16.06
C VAL A 242 -2.73 -2.54 -15.12
N PHE A 243 -1.87 -1.88 -14.33
CA PHE A 243 -0.99 -2.57 -13.39
C PHE A 243 -1.72 -3.08 -12.16
N ALA A 244 -2.75 -2.36 -11.68
CA ALA A 244 -3.60 -2.86 -10.61
C ALA A 244 -4.37 -4.12 -11.06
N GLN A 245 -4.86 -4.14 -12.30
CA GLN A 245 -5.53 -5.29 -12.90
C GLN A 245 -4.57 -6.47 -13.12
N THR A 246 -3.37 -6.26 -13.63
CA THR A 246 -2.39 -7.34 -13.84
C THR A 246 -1.83 -7.86 -12.53
N TYR A 247 -1.70 -7.00 -11.51
CA TYR A 247 -1.40 -7.42 -10.15
C TYR A 247 -2.51 -8.30 -9.56
N GLU A 248 -3.78 -7.93 -9.74
CA GLU A 248 -4.91 -8.79 -9.36
C GLU A 248 -4.87 -10.14 -10.07
N TRP A 249 -4.59 -10.16 -11.38
CA TRP A 249 -4.44 -11.41 -12.13
C TRP A 249 -3.33 -12.29 -11.54
N LEU A 250 -2.16 -11.71 -11.27
CA LEU A 250 -1.05 -12.42 -10.63
C LEU A 250 -1.48 -13.00 -9.27
N VAL A 251 -2.09 -12.19 -8.42
CA VAL A 251 -2.57 -12.61 -7.09
C VAL A 251 -3.52 -13.79 -7.19
N ARG A 252 -4.54 -13.72 -8.05
CA ARG A 252 -5.51 -14.81 -8.22
C ARG A 252 -4.85 -16.08 -8.73
N SER A 253 -3.94 -15.96 -9.69
CA SER A 253 -3.18 -17.10 -10.22
C SER A 253 -2.35 -17.80 -9.13
N LEU A 254 -1.70 -17.04 -8.25
CA LEU A 254 -0.92 -17.58 -7.15
C LEU A 254 -1.81 -18.20 -6.06
N MET A 255 -2.92 -17.54 -5.72
CA MET A 255 -3.84 -18.04 -4.70
C MET A 255 -4.55 -19.34 -5.10
N ASP A 256 -4.66 -19.62 -6.40
CA ASP A 256 -5.27 -20.84 -6.91
C ASP A 256 -4.33 -22.05 -7.00
N LEU A 257 -3.01 -21.85 -6.84
CA LEU A 257 -2.02 -22.93 -6.91
C LEU A 257 -2.34 -24.10 -5.96
N PRO A 258 -1.86 -25.33 -6.26
CA PRO A 258 -2.28 -26.56 -5.56
C PRO A 258 -2.19 -26.50 -4.03
N ASN A 259 -1.11 -25.91 -3.49
CA ASN A 259 -0.91 -25.79 -2.03
C ASN A 259 -1.66 -24.61 -1.39
N LYS A 260 -2.49 -23.91 -2.19
CA LYS A 260 -3.25 -22.70 -1.81
C LYS A 260 -2.39 -21.69 -1.05
N PRO A 261 -1.21 -21.29 -1.59
CA PRO A 261 -0.17 -20.59 -0.84
C PRO A 261 -0.67 -19.34 -0.13
N ALA A 262 0.02 -18.98 0.94
CA ALA A 262 -0.05 -17.64 1.48
C ALA A 262 0.64 -16.67 0.51
N VAL A 263 0.05 -15.50 0.29
CA VAL A 263 0.66 -14.41 -0.47
C VAL A 263 0.91 -13.26 0.50
N VAL A 264 2.10 -12.66 0.44
CA VAL A 264 2.48 -11.47 1.22
C VAL A 264 2.99 -10.42 0.25
N ASN A 265 2.51 -9.19 0.35
CA ASN A 265 3.05 -8.08 -0.43
C ASN A 265 4.13 -7.33 0.37
N ALA A 266 5.30 -7.15 -0.25
CA ALA A 266 6.36 -6.29 0.25
C ALA A 266 6.43 -5.03 -0.62
N GLN A 267 6.61 -3.86 0.00
CA GLN A 267 6.72 -2.59 -0.72
C GLN A 267 7.99 -1.83 -0.34
N VAL A 268 8.83 -1.58 -1.36
CA VAL A 268 10.04 -0.75 -1.25
C VAL A 268 9.77 0.68 -1.71
N ILE A 269 10.80 1.53 -1.70
CA ILE A 269 10.73 2.94 -2.12
C ILE A 269 11.68 3.30 -3.24
N ALA A 270 11.30 4.37 -3.95
CA ALA A 270 12.13 5.09 -4.90
C ALA A 270 11.69 6.57 -4.90
N LEU A 271 12.61 7.46 -5.24
CA LEU A 271 12.41 8.92 -5.33
C LEU A 271 12.68 9.47 -6.75
N SER A 272 13.10 8.61 -7.68
CA SER A 272 13.51 9.00 -9.04
C SER A 272 12.37 9.18 -10.05
N PHE A 273 11.11 8.95 -9.66
CA PHE A 273 9.95 9.02 -10.55
C PHE A 273 9.27 10.39 -10.52
N ASP A 274 8.45 10.69 -11.54
CA ASP A 274 7.74 11.97 -11.68
C ASP A 274 6.79 12.27 -10.52
N THR A 275 6.36 11.24 -9.80
CA THR A 275 5.62 11.34 -8.55
C THR A 275 6.22 10.44 -7.48
N ILE A 276 6.06 10.80 -6.21
CA ILE A 276 6.42 9.95 -5.07
C ILE A 276 5.56 8.67 -5.03
N THR A 277 4.30 8.75 -5.48
CA THR A 277 3.42 7.59 -5.62
C THR A 277 3.76 6.73 -6.83
N MET A 278 3.63 5.40 -6.69
CA MET A 278 3.94 4.37 -7.69
C MET A 278 2.93 3.21 -7.66
N GLY A 279 3.18 2.14 -8.41
CA GLY A 279 2.25 1.00 -8.54
C GLY A 279 1.87 0.32 -7.23
N GLY A 280 2.78 0.28 -6.25
CA GLY A 280 2.51 -0.26 -4.91
C GLY A 280 1.30 0.39 -4.22
N ASP A 281 1.06 1.66 -4.51
CA ASP A 281 -0.08 2.39 -3.96
C ASP A 281 -1.43 1.88 -4.53
N LEU A 282 -1.46 1.36 -5.77
CA LEU A 282 -2.67 0.73 -6.33
C LEU A 282 -2.78 -0.75 -5.95
N HIS A 283 -1.66 -1.41 -5.64
CA HIS A 283 -1.68 -2.80 -5.14
C HIS A 283 -2.43 -2.92 -3.81
N THR A 284 -2.38 -1.89 -2.96
CA THR A 284 -3.04 -1.90 -1.64
C THR A 284 -4.54 -2.20 -1.71
N GLY A 285 -5.30 -1.57 -2.61
CA GLY A 285 -6.74 -1.84 -2.73
C GLY A 285 -7.04 -3.28 -3.13
N VAL A 286 -6.20 -3.85 -4.00
CA VAL A 286 -6.26 -5.28 -4.37
C VAL A 286 -5.92 -6.15 -3.16
N ASN A 287 -4.87 -5.82 -2.42
CA ASN A 287 -4.44 -6.59 -1.25
C ASN A 287 -5.52 -6.64 -0.17
N GLU A 288 -6.19 -5.53 0.09
CA GLU A 288 -7.29 -5.45 1.05
C GLU A 288 -8.51 -6.28 0.60
N TYR A 289 -8.80 -6.33 -0.70
CA TYR A 289 -9.88 -7.15 -1.26
C TYR A 289 -9.62 -8.66 -1.17
N TYR A 290 -8.36 -9.08 -1.27
CA TYR A 290 -7.95 -10.50 -1.25
C TYR A 290 -7.34 -10.97 0.08
N ASP A 291 -7.45 -10.17 1.15
CA ASP A 291 -6.86 -10.43 2.47
C ASP A 291 -5.33 -10.67 2.45
N ILE A 292 -4.59 -9.97 1.57
CA ILE A 292 -3.13 -10.12 1.42
C ILE A 292 -2.40 -9.16 2.35
N PRO A 293 -1.70 -9.65 3.39
CA PRO A 293 -0.93 -8.79 4.26
C PRO A 293 0.15 -8.02 3.50
N THR A 294 0.28 -6.73 3.80
CA THR A 294 1.21 -5.82 3.12
C THR A 294 2.18 -5.20 4.12
N VAL A 295 3.48 -5.44 3.91
CA VAL A 295 4.59 -4.87 4.69
C VAL A 295 5.31 -3.83 3.82
N SER A 296 5.39 -2.60 4.32
CA SER A 296 5.83 -1.44 3.54
C SER A 296 7.00 -0.73 4.22
N LEU A 297 8.19 -0.87 3.62
CA LEU A 297 9.35 -0.01 3.95
C LEU A 297 8.98 1.46 3.71
N ARG A 298 8.22 1.73 2.65
CA ARG A 298 7.76 3.07 2.29
C ARG A 298 7.08 3.81 3.42
N ASN A 299 6.12 3.17 4.08
CA ASN A 299 5.35 3.83 5.13
C ASN A 299 6.19 4.19 6.36
N VAL A 300 7.34 3.54 6.54
CA VAL A 300 8.29 3.80 7.63
C VAL A 300 9.21 4.96 7.28
N VAL A 301 9.91 4.89 6.13
CA VAL A 301 11.02 5.79 5.84
C VAL A 301 10.68 6.97 4.93
N LEU A 302 9.64 6.86 4.09
CA LEU A 302 9.40 7.84 3.01
C LEU A 302 9.27 9.25 3.57
N TYR A 303 8.31 9.48 4.47
CA TYR A 303 8.06 10.82 4.97
C TYR A 303 9.29 11.40 5.69
N HIS A 304 10.08 10.56 6.36
CA HIS A 304 11.27 10.97 7.11
C HIS A 304 12.40 11.39 6.17
N VAL A 305 12.61 10.65 5.08
CA VAL A 305 13.53 11.03 3.99
C VAL A 305 13.06 12.30 3.30
N LEU A 306 11.75 12.48 3.13
CA LEU A 306 11.21 13.72 2.58
C LEU A 306 11.51 14.89 3.50
N GLU A 307 11.26 14.82 4.81
CA GLU A 307 11.61 15.92 5.73
C GLU A 307 13.12 16.15 5.87
N ASN A 308 13.94 15.11 5.70
CA ASN A 308 15.37 15.15 5.93
C ASN A 308 16.13 14.73 4.68
N ALA A 309 16.26 15.66 3.73
CA ALA A 309 16.83 15.37 2.41
C ALA A 309 18.18 14.65 2.45
N HIS A 310 19.06 14.93 3.41
CA HIS A 310 20.36 14.25 3.55
C HIS A 310 20.27 12.72 3.71
N LEU A 311 19.13 12.18 4.16
CA LEU A 311 18.89 10.75 4.31
C LEU A 311 18.67 10.03 2.98
N ASP A 312 18.43 10.75 1.87
CA ASP A 312 18.36 10.12 0.56
C ASP A 312 19.69 9.42 0.21
N ARG A 313 20.83 10.01 0.57
CA ARG A 313 22.16 9.40 0.43
C ARG A 313 22.29 8.16 1.30
N ASP A 314 21.80 8.20 2.54
CA ASP A 314 21.86 7.07 3.46
C ASP A 314 21.00 5.88 3.01
N MET A 315 20.01 6.11 2.14
CA MET A 315 19.08 5.08 1.64
C MET A 315 19.35 4.63 0.20
N PHE A 316 19.93 5.47 -0.66
CA PHE A 316 19.97 5.26 -2.13
C PHE A 316 21.38 5.32 -2.76
N HIS A 317 22.45 5.34 -1.95
CA HIS A 317 23.82 5.37 -2.50
C HIS A 317 24.23 4.06 -3.19
N ARG A 318 24.96 4.15 -4.31
CA ARG A 318 25.48 2.98 -5.06
C ARG A 318 26.60 2.25 -4.35
N LEU A 319 26.73 0.97 -4.68
CA LEU A 319 27.75 0.02 -4.21
C LEU A 319 29.20 0.55 -4.24
N PRO A 320 30.06 0.19 -3.26
CA PRO A 320 31.49 0.43 -3.29
C PRO A 320 32.21 -0.19 -4.52
N PRO A 321 33.37 0.34 -4.94
CA PRO A 321 34.09 1.46 -4.33
C PRO A 321 33.45 2.80 -4.72
N PHE A 322 33.12 3.59 -3.70
CA PHE A 322 32.53 4.91 -3.85
C PHE A 322 33.56 5.86 -4.47
N GLN A 323 33.21 6.49 -5.60
CA GLN A 323 33.91 7.68 -6.07
C GLN A 323 33.10 8.90 -5.60
N GLU A 324 33.78 9.95 -5.14
CA GLU A 324 33.18 11.14 -4.52
C GLU A 324 32.19 11.89 -5.45
N ASP A 325 32.23 11.58 -6.75
CA ASP A 325 31.39 12.08 -7.84
C ASP A 325 30.28 11.09 -8.30
N SER A 326 30.11 9.95 -7.62
CA SER A 326 29.06 8.97 -7.94
C SER A 326 27.67 9.52 -7.61
N LYS A 327 26.83 9.71 -8.62
CA LYS A 327 25.43 10.12 -8.44
C LYS A 327 24.62 9.08 -7.67
N GLU A 328 23.74 9.55 -6.79
CA GLU A 328 22.77 8.74 -6.06
C GLU A 328 21.87 7.96 -7.02
N ASP A 329 21.56 6.71 -6.67
CA ASP A 329 20.60 5.88 -7.40
C ASP A 329 19.26 5.94 -6.66
N LEU A 330 18.56 7.06 -6.80
CA LEU A 330 17.25 7.32 -6.18
C LEU A 330 16.15 6.32 -6.59
N ARG A 331 16.46 5.28 -7.37
CA ARG A 331 15.56 4.18 -7.71
C ARG A 331 15.78 2.94 -6.85
N HIS A 332 17.02 2.66 -6.44
CA HIS A 332 17.38 1.40 -5.80
C HIS A 332 17.91 1.64 -4.40
N ILE A 333 17.22 1.08 -3.42
CA ILE A 333 17.66 1.12 -2.03
C ILE A 333 19.01 0.41 -1.86
N ASN A 334 19.85 0.94 -0.98
CA ASN A 334 21.15 0.36 -0.67
C ASN A 334 21.03 -0.73 0.40
N ARG A 335 22.18 -1.18 0.93
CA ARG A 335 22.27 -2.18 2.00
C ARG A 335 21.40 -1.87 3.22
N VAL A 336 21.28 -0.60 3.61
CA VAL A 336 20.46 -0.17 4.76
C VAL A 336 19.00 -0.46 4.47
N GLY A 337 18.47 0.02 3.34
CA GLY A 337 17.08 -0.22 2.96
C GLY A 337 16.76 -1.72 2.79
N HIS A 338 17.68 -2.48 2.21
CA HIS A 338 17.56 -3.95 2.10
C HIS A 338 17.44 -4.62 3.47
N LYS A 339 18.30 -4.25 4.42
CA LYS A 339 18.24 -4.78 5.79
C LYS A 339 16.91 -4.41 6.48
N ILE A 340 16.46 -3.17 6.35
CA ILE A 340 15.19 -2.72 6.96
C ILE A 340 14.02 -3.50 6.35
N MET A 341 13.94 -3.65 5.04
CA MET A 341 12.87 -4.42 4.39
C MET A 341 12.80 -5.86 4.92
N ALA A 342 13.95 -6.54 5.03
CA ALA A 342 14.01 -7.89 5.59
C ALA A 342 13.57 -7.94 7.06
N GLU A 343 14.07 -7.02 7.89
CA GLU A 343 13.73 -7.00 9.32
C GLU A 343 12.28 -6.59 9.58
N LEU A 344 11.67 -5.74 8.76
CA LEU A 344 10.23 -5.46 8.82
C LEU A 344 9.39 -6.69 8.48
N LEU A 345 9.77 -7.46 7.45
CA LEU A 345 9.13 -8.75 7.14
C LEU A 345 9.29 -9.73 8.31
N ILE A 346 10.49 -9.83 8.89
CA ILE A 346 10.73 -10.71 10.05
C ILE A 346 9.87 -10.29 11.25
N ALA A 347 9.82 -9.00 11.59
CA ALA A 347 8.96 -8.49 12.66
C ALA A 347 7.49 -8.83 12.40
N TYR A 348 7.05 -8.72 11.15
CA TYR A 348 5.70 -9.12 10.76
C TYR A 348 5.45 -10.62 10.95
N MET A 349 6.38 -11.48 10.52
CA MET A 349 6.27 -12.93 10.72
C MET A 349 6.26 -13.30 12.21
N GLN A 350 7.14 -12.69 13.01
CA GLN A 350 7.17 -12.86 14.47
C GLN A 350 5.83 -12.47 15.11
N ARG A 351 5.25 -11.34 14.70
CA ARG A 351 3.92 -10.92 15.14
C ARG A 351 2.85 -11.97 14.81
N GLN A 352 2.86 -12.54 13.60
CA GLN A 352 1.88 -13.55 13.22
C GLN A 352 2.12 -14.91 13.91
N ILE A 353 3.37 -15.27 14.22
CA ILE A 353 3.69 -16.42 15.07
C ILE A 353 3.08 -16.24 16.47
N CYS A 354 3.26 -15.07 17.08
CA CYS A 354 2.69 -14.76 18.39
C CYS A 354 1.16 -14.76 18.36
N ALA A 355 0.54 -14.16 17.34
CA ALA A 355 -0.90 -14.17 17.17
C ALA A 355 -1.45 -15.59 17.02
N GLN A 356 -0.78 -16.44 16.23
CA GLN A 356 -1.17 -17.84 16.04
C GLN A 356 -1.02 -18.66 17.32
N GLY A 357 0.06 -18.46 18.08
CA GLY A 357 0.26 -19.13 19.37
C GLY A 357 -0.83 -18.79 20.39
N ARG A 358 -1.23 -17.52 20.47
CA ARG A 358 -2.34 -17.07 21.35
C ARG A 358 -3.69 -17.63 20.92
N LEU A 359 -3.96 -17.68 19.61
CA LEU A 359 -5.17 -18.31 19.08
C LEU A 359 -5.26 -19.80 19.46
N LYS A 360 -4.13 -20.53 19.42
CA LYS A 360 -4.08 -21.93 19.85
C LYS A 360 -4.34 -22.11 21.35
N ALA A 361 -3.84 -21.19 22.17
CA ALA A 361 -4.04 -21.24 23.62
C ALA A 361 -5.50 -20.96 24.02
N ASN A 362 -6.26 -20.21 23.20
CA ASN A 362 -7.67 -19.95 23.43
C ASN A 362 -8.53 -20.18 22.16
N PRO A 363 -8.86 -21.43 21.82
CA PRO A 363 -9.63 -21.76 20.63
C PRO A 363 -11.06 -21.22 20.64
N SER A 364 -11.60 -20.85 21.82
CA SER A 364 -12.97 -20.30 21.93
C SER A 364 -13.14 -19.00 21.12
N VAL A 365 -12.04 -18.31 20.83
CA VAL A 365 -11.97 -17.15 19.92
C VAL A 365 -12.30 -17.51 18.46
N LEU A 366 -12.23 -18.79 18.09
CA LEU A 366 -12.54 -19.32 16.76
C LEU A 366 -13.97 -19.90 16.66
N GLU A 367 -14.73 -19.94 17.75
CA GLU A 367 -16.10 -20.49 17.79
C GLU A 367 -17.17 -19.53 17.22
N TYR A 368 -16.75 -18.44 16.57
CA TYR A 368 -17.68 -17.52 15.92
C TYR A 368 -18.52 -18.25 14.86
N GLN A 369 -19.83 -18.11 14.99
CA GLN A 369 -20.81 -18.58 13.99
C GLN A 369 -21.49 -17.37 13.40
N SER A 370 -21.53 -17.31 12.06
CA SER A 370 -22.21 -16.23 11.36
C SER A 370 -23.71 -16.20 11.73
N PRO A 371 -24.25 -15.05 12.19
CA PRO A 371 -25.67 -14.90 12.43
C PRO A 371 -26.46 -15.00 11.13
N GLY A 372 -26.95 -16.19 10.77
CA GLY A 372 -27.76 -16.41 9.57
C GLY A 372 -27.00 -16.20 8.25
N ASN A 373 -25.68 -16.43 8.23
CA ASN A 373 -24.80 -16.19 7.07
C ASN A 373 -24.75 -14.73 6.60
N THR A 374 -25.09 -13.77 7.46
CA THR A 374 -25.10 -12.33 7.11
C THR A 374 -23.72 -11.71 7.00
N ILE A 375 -22.74 -12.27 7.71
CA ILE A 375 -21.32 -11.88 7.70
C ILE A 375 -20.48 -13.15 7.41
N PRO A 376 -19.31 -13.08 6.74
CA PRO A 376 -18.49 -14.27 6.50
C PRO A 376 -18.10 -15.01 7.78
N GLY A 377 -18.30 -16.34 7.79
CA GLY A 377 -17.79 -17.23 8.82
C GLY A 377 -16.33 -17.63 8.60
N PRO A 378 -15.68 -18.29 9.57
CA PRO A 378 -14.29 -18.75 9.45
C PRO A 378 -14.03 -19.69 8.26
N GLU A 379 -15.05 -20.44 7.83
CA GLU A 379 -15.03 -21.37 6.70
C GLU A 379 -14.85 -20.69 5.34
N GLU A 380 -15.25 -19.42 5.21
CA GLU A 380 -15.09 -18.63 3.99
C GLU A 380 -13.77 -17.82 3.99
N LEU A 381 -12.97 -17.91 5.06
CA LEU A 381 -11.72 -17.14 5.17
C LEU A 381 -10.59 -17.76 4.36
N GLY A 382 -9.92 -16.90 3.59
CA GLY A 382 -8.83 -17.32 2.71
C GLY A 382 -9.31 -17.96 1.41
N GLU A 383 -10.62 -18.06 1.19
CA GLU A 383 -11.17 -18.38 -0.13
C GLU A 383 -11.04 -17.20 -1.09
N MET A 384 -10.96 -17.52 -2.38
CA MET A 384 -10.84 -16.50 -3.43
C MET A 384 -12.23 -15.97 -3.80
N PRO A 385 -12.46 -14.64 -3.77
CA PRO A 385 -13.72 -14.04 -4.18
C PRO A 385 -14.13 -14.44 -5.60
N ARG A 386 -15.42 -14.72 -5.81
CA ARG A 386 -15.99 -15.13 -7.10
C ARG A 386 -15.76 -14.12 -8.22
N LEU A 387 -15.85 -12.83 -7.93
CA LEU A 387 -15.60 -11.74 -8.90
C LEU A 387 -14.27 -11.05 -8.60
N ARG A 388 -13.65 -10.56 -9.68
CA ARG A 388 -12.55 -9.60 -9.61
C ARG A 388 -13.05 -8.24 -9.13
N MET A 389 -12.17 -7.51 -8.46
CA MET A 389 -12.39 -6.16 -7.96
C MET A 389 -12.65 -5.17 -9.11
N PHE A 390 -12.00 -5.35 -10.26
CA PHE A 390 -12.19 -4.55 -11.47
C PHE A 390 -13.30 -5.10 -12.39
N ARG A 391 -14.36 -5.67 -11.82
CA ARG A 391 -15.56 -6.11 -12.54
C ARG A 391 -16.80 -5.42 -11.98
N LYS A 392 -17.82 -5.28 -12.82
CA LYS A 392 -19.17 -4.93 -12.37
C LYS A 392 -19.75 -6.06 -11.55
N TYR A 393 -20.56 -5.74 -10.56
CA TYR A 393 -21.37 -6.75 -9.87
C TYR A 393 -22.31 -7.43 -10.86
N VAL A 394 -22.20 -8.76 -10.96
CA VAL A 394 -23.13 -9.60 -11.71
C VAL A 394 -23.51 -10.82 -10.87
N ARG A 395 -24.82 -11.00 -10.65
CA ARG A 395 -25.40 -11.92 -9.67
C ARG A 395 -24.82 -13.35 -9.74
N ASN A 396 -24.64 -13.93 -10.92
CA ASN A 396 -24.30 -15.36 -11.08
C ASN A 396 -23.01 -15.64 -11.88
N GLU A 397 -22.18 -14.63 -12.17
CA GLU A 397 -20.92 -14.82 -12.92
C GLU A 397 -19.74 -15.19 -12.04
N ARG A 398 -19.03 -16.29 -12.32
CA ARG A 398 -17.75 -16.59 -11.64
C ARG A 398 -16.59 -16.27 -12.56
N GLU A 399 -15.56 -15.63 -12.03
CA GLU A 399 -14.32 -15.46 -12.78
C GLU A 399 -13.70 -16.83 -13.05
N VAL A 400 -13.38 -17.07 -14.31
CA VAL A 400 -12.66 -18.28 -14.74
C VAL A 400 -11.17 -17.96 -14.74
N LEU A 401 -10.40 -18.75 -14.01
CA LEU A 401 -8.95 -18.68 -14.05
C LEU A 401 -8.43 -19.66 -15.10
N PHE A 402 -7.49 -19.20 -15.92
CA PHE A 402 -6.82 -20.03 -16.93
C PHE A 402 -5.34 -20.12 -16.59
N LYS A 403 -4.75 -21.31 -16.75
CA LYS A 403 -3.29 -21.44 -16.75
C LYS A 403 -2.76 -20.79 -18.03
N THR A 404 -1.50 -20.35 -18.01
CA THR A 404 -0.84 -19.73 -19.15
C THR A 404 0.36 -20.55 -19.57
N THR A 405 0.57 -20.64 -20.88
CA THR A 405 1.84 -21.06 -21.46
C THR A 405 2.72 -19.82 -21.55
N CYS A 406 3.93 -19.86 -20.99
CA CYS A 406 4.90 -18.78 -21.11
C CYS A 406 6.24 -19.29 -21.64
N LEU A 407 6.62 -18.83 -22.82
CA LEU A 407 7.97 -18.96 -23.35
C LEU A 407 8.70 -17.66 -23.10
N SER A 408 9.80 -17.68 -22.34
CA SER A 408 10.48 -16.44 -21.93
C SER A 408 11.99 -16.52 -22.13
N THR A 409 12.61 -15.43 -22.61
CA THR A 409 14.07 -15.28 -22.63
C THR A 409 14.69 -15.26 -21.24
N ARG A 410 13.84 -15.09 -20.22
CA ARG A 410 14.20 -15.02 -18.80
C ARG A 410 13.90 -16.31 -18.05
N SER A 411 13.33 -17.32 -18.72
CA SER A 411 13.05 -18.63 -18.13
C SER A 411 14.10 -19.66 -18.51
N LYS A 412 14.44 -20.53 -17.54
CA LYS A 412 15.18 -21.77 -17.79
C LYS A 412 14.25 -22.97 -18.03
N LYS A 413 13.00 -22.92 -17.53
CA LYS A 413 12.02 -24.01 -17.65
C LYS A 413 11.51 -24.08 -19.09
N HIS A 414 11.02 -22.96 -19.61
CA HIS A 414 10.53 -22.83 -20.98
C HIS A 414 11.16 -21.61 -21.69
N PRO A 415 12.36 -21.76 -22.29
CA PRO A 415 13.05 -20.64 -22.94
C PRO A 415 12.36 -20.23 -24.25
N LEU A 416 12.25 -18.92 -24.49
CA LEU A 416 11.80 -18.39 -25.79
C LEU A 416 12.89 -18.58 -26.85
N LYS A 417 12.65 -19.47 -27.82
CA LYS A 417 13.56 -19.72 -28.95
C LYS A 417 12.81 -19.75 -30.27
N PRO A 418 13.29 -19.04 -31.30
CA PRO A 418 12.66 -19.10 -32.61
C PRO A 418 12.90 -20.47 -33.27
N VAL A 419 11.87 -21.03 -33.89
CA VAL A 419 11.97 -22.22 -34.74
C VAL A 419 12.58 -21.89 -36.09
N ARG A 420 12.43 -20.65 -36.55
CA ARG A 420 13.04 -20.10 -37.77
C ARG A 420 13.37 -18.63 -37.54
N GLN A 421 14.55 -18.18 -37.97
CA GLN A 421 14.94 -16.77 -37.85
C GLN A 421 15.84 -16.31 -39.01
N GLU A 422 15.70 -15.04 -39.36
CA GLU A 422 16.54 -14.29 -40.30
C GLU A 422 16.75 -12.88 -39.71
N GLY A 423 17.98 -12.53 -39.35
CA GLY A 423 18.32 -11.21 -38.76
C GLY A 423 18.00 -11.05 -37.26
N TRP A 424 17.31 -12.00 -36.63
CA TRP A 424 17.11 -12.04 -35.17
C TRP A 424 18.20 -12.86 -34.48
N SER A 425 18.57 -12.47 -33.25
CA SER A 425 19.56 -13.19 -32.43
C SER A 425 19.31 -13.01 -30.93
N GLU A 426 19.77 -13.97 -30.14
CA GLU A 426 19.77 -13.86 -28.67
C GLU A 426 20.79 -12.80 -28.23
N TRP A 427 20.40 -11.95 -27.29
CA TRP A 427 21.27 -10.93 -26.71
C TRP A 427 20.99 -10.77 -25.22
N ALA A 428 22.06 -10.65 -24.43
CA ALA A 428 21.95 -10.42 -22.99
C ALA A 428 22.90 -9.32 -22.53
N TRP A 429 22.45 -8.55 -21.53
CA TRP A 429 23.27 -7.61 -20.79
C TRP A 429 23.03 -7.77 -19.30
N LYS A 430 24.07 -8.18 -18.58
CA LYS A 430 23.96 -8.63 -17.19
C LYS A 430 22.88 -9.74 -17.11
N GLU A 431 21.88 -9.56 -16.25
CA GLU A 431 20.78 -10.52 -16.05
C GLU A 431 19.58 -10.28 -16.98
N LYS A 432 19.66 -9.30 -17.90
CA LYS A 432 18.59 -8.97 -18.83
C LYS A 432 18.82 -9.65 -20.17
N SER A 433 17.98 -10.62 -20.52
CA SER A 433 18.05 -11.39 -21.76
C SER A 433 16.89 -11.07 -22.71
N TYR A 434 17.16 -11.04 -24.01
CA TYR A 434 16.22 -10.69 -25.07
C TYR A 434 16.50 -11.51 -26.35
N VAL A 435 15.50 -11.59 -27.22
CA VAL A 435 15.67 -11.92 -28.64
C VAL A 435 15.53 -10.62 -29.41
N ILE A 436 16.56 -10.24 -30.17
CA ILE A 436 16.67 -8.90 -30.77
C ILE A 436 16.81 -8.96 -32.28
N ALA A 437 16.35 -7.91 -32.96
CA ALA A 437 16.68 -7.61 -34.35
C ALA A 437 16.88 -6.11 -34.52
N LYS A 438 17.65 -5.70 -35.53
CA LYS A 438 18.00 -4.30 -35.78
C LYS A 438 17.70 -3.81 -37.19
N GLU A 439 17.51 -4.73 -38.13
CA GLU A 439 17.37 -4.41 -39.54
C GLU A 439 15.90 -4.60 -39.99
N PRO A 440 15.31 -3.63 -40.71
CA PRO A 440 14.02 -3.82 -41.36
C PRO A 440 13.99 -5.08 -42.23
N GLY A 441 12.88 -5.82 -42.19
CA GLY A 441 12.71 -7.10 -42.87
C GLY A 441 13.24 -8.32 -42.12
N ALA A 442 13.95 -8.15 -41.00
CA ALA A 442 14.36 -9.26 -40.15
C ALA A 442 13.13 -9.99 -39.56
N ARG A 443 13.11 -11.32 -39.64
CA ARG A 443 11.96 -12.17 -39.25
C ARG A 443 12.34 -13.24 -38.22
N ALA A 444 11.46 -13.51 -37.27
CA ALA A 444 11.55 -14.64 -36.37
C ALA A 444 10.19 -15.33 -36.25
N THR A 445 10.17 -16.66 -36.24
CA THR A 445 8.98 -17.48 -36.03
C THR A 445 9.14 -18.33 -34.80
N PHE A 446 8.10 -18.41 -33.96
CA PHE A 446 8.07 -19.13 -32.70
C PHE A 446 6.90 -20.12 -32.70
N ALA A 447 7.10 -21.31 -32.15
CA ALA A 447 6.00 -22.25 -31.93
C ALA A 447 5.36 -21.99 -30.55
N ILE A 448 4.04 -22.07 -30.47
CA ILE A 448 3.30 -21.93 -29.21
C ILE A 448 2.05 -22.83 -29.20
N GLU A 449 1.74 -23.39 -28.03
CA GLU A 449 0.46 -24.08 -27.79
C GLU A 449 -0.57 -23.07 -27.29
N VAL A 450 -1.68 -22.97 -28.00
CA VAL A 450 -2.77 -22.04 -27.72
C VAL A 450 -3.92 -22.73 -27.01
N GLY A 451 -4.41 -22.10 -25.94
CA GLY A 451 -5.50 -22.59 -25.13
C GLY A 451 -6.89 -22.20 -25.64
N PRO A 452 -7.94 -22.51 -24.87
CA PRO A 452 -9.34 -22.33 -25.27
C PRO A 452 -9.81 -20.87 -25.42
N MET A 453 -9.16 -19.89 -24.79
CA MET A 453 -9.48 -18.46 -25.01
C MET A 453 -8.91 -17.95 -26.34
N GLY A 454 -7.87 -18.60 -26.87
CA GLY A 454 -7.31 -18.26 -28.16
C GLY A 454 -6.56 -16.92 -28.16
N VAL A 455 -5.93 -16.54 -27.05
CA VAL A 455 -5.27 -15.23 -26.91
C VAL A 455 -3.77 -15.40 -26.86
N ILE A 456 -3.06 -14.77 -27.78
CA ILE A 456 -1.59 -14.77 -27.85
C ILE A 456 -1.07 -13.36 -27.56
N LYS A 457 -0.10 -13.25 -26.66
CA LYS A 457 0.57 -11.99 -26.31
C LYS A 457 2.08 -12.12 -26.39
N ILE A 458 2.76 -10.99 -26.53
CA ILE A 458 4.21 -10.89 -26.31
C ILE A 458 4.52 -9.85 -25.24
N SER A 459 5.57 -10.12 -24.46
CA SER A 459 6.25 -9.09 -23.68
C SER A 459 7.51 -8.64 -24.40
N TYR A 460 7.78 -7.34 -24.38
CA TYR A 460 8.91 -6.71 -25.07
C TYR A 460 9.39 -5.46 -24.33
N LEU A 461 10.60 -4.99 -24.64
CA LEU A 461 11.10 -3.74 -24.03
C LEU A 461 10.45 -2.53 -24.70
N LYS A 462 9.90 -1.61 -23.91
CA LYS A 462 9.47 -0.29 -24.38
C LYS A 462 10.38 0.80 -23.85
N SER A 463 10.87 1.67 -24.73
CA SER A 463 11.91 2.66 -24.39
C SER A 463 12.05 3.77 -25.44
N LYS A 464 12.27 4.99 -24.96
CA LYS A 464 12.70 6.14 -25.77
C LYS A 464 14.22 6.15 -26.04
N THR A 465 15.01 5.47 -25.21
CA THR A 465 16.48 5.61 -25.16
C THR A 465 17.23 4.71 -26.15
N PHE A 466 16.66 3.56 -26.52
CA PHE A 466 17.41 2.53 -27.27
C PHE A 466 17.16 2.52 -28.78
N GLY A 467 16.50 3.54 -29.33
CA GLY A 467 16.16 3.60 -30.76
C GLY A 467 15.29 2.42 -31.19
N LEU A 468 14.21 2.16 -30.42
CA LEU A 468 13.40 0.97 -30.62
C LEU A 468 12.44 1.14 -31.80
N GLY A 469 12.40 0.15 -32.69
CA GLY A 469 11.57 0.15 -33.89
C GLY A 469 10.16 -0.42 -33.68
N ASN A 470 9.47 -0.61 -34.80
CA ASN A 470 8.18 -1.30 -34.85
C ASN A 470 8.36 -2.71 -35.41
N ILE A 471 7.53 -3.65 -34.95
CA ILE A 471 7.37 -4.96 -35.58
C ILE A 471 5.92 -5.16 -36.00
N LYS A 472 5.69 -6.02 -37.00
CA LYS A 472 4.37 -6.63 -37.22
C LYS A 472 4.45 -8.11 -36.85
N CYS A 473 3.44 -8.61 -36.15
CA CYS A 473 3.34 -10.03 -35.80
C CYS A 473 2.01 -10.63 -36.26
N TRP A 474 2.03 -11.88 -36.72
CA TRP A 474 0.84 -12.62 -37.13
C TRP A 474 0.93 -14.10 -36.75
N VAL A 475 -0.22 -14.77 -36.80
CA VAL A 475 -0.35 -16.20 -36.47
C VAL A 475 -0.46 -17.01 -37.76
N ASP A 476 0.29 -18.10 -37.81
CA ASP A 476 0.44 -19.03 -38.92
C ASP A 476 0.73 -18.30 -40.24
N SER A 477 -0.06 -18.57 -41.28
CA SER A 477 0.09 -17.93 -42.59
C SER A 477 -0.77 -16.68 -42.77
N ASN A 478 -1.42 -16.17 -41.70
CA ASN A 478 -2.37 -15.06 -41.80
C ASN A 478 -1.72 -13.69 -41.63
N GLU A 479 -0.78 -13.33 -42.50
CA GLU A 479 -0.10 -12.02 -42.47
C GLU A 479 -1.08 -10.84 -42.63
N SER A 480 -2.23 -11.05 -43.28
CA SER A 480 -3.26 -10.02 -43.45
C SER A 480 -3.90 -9.53 -42.15
N SER A 481 -3.84 -10.35 -41.09
CA SER A 481 -4.29 -9.98 -39.74
C SER A 481 -3.15 -9.55 -38.83
N ALA A 482 -1.97 -9.23 -39.38
CA ALA A 482 -0.82 -8.85 -38.58
C ALA A 482 -1.12 -7.60 -37.74
N ARG A 483 -0.67 -7.60 -36.49
CA ARG A 483 -0.71 -6.43 -35.61
C ARG A 483 0.65 -5.76 -35.55
N VAL A 484 0.65 -4.44 -35.68
CA VAL A 484 1.84 -3.61 -35.51
C VAL A 484 2.04 -3.31 -34.02
N ILE A 485 3.26 -3.49 -33.54
CA ILE A 485 3.67 -3.33 -32.15
C ILE A 485 4.86 -2.37 -32.12
N GLU A 486 4.71 -1.30 -31.34
CA GLU A 486 5.69 -0.22 -31.24
C GLU A 486 6.60 -0.43 -30.03
N GLY A 487 7.91 -0.49 -30.27
CA GLY A 487 8.94 -0.56 -29.22
C GLY A 487 9.27 0.80 -28.61
N TRP A 488 9.01 1.88 -29.34
CA TRP A 488 9.26 3.25 -28.87
C TRP A 488 8.04 3.85 -28.15
N TRP A 489 8.31 4.82 -27.28
CA TRP A 489 7.31 5.71 -26.67
C TRP A 489 7.97 7.03 -26.25
N ASN A 490 7.15 8.04 -25.95
CA ASN A 490 7.63 9.32 -25.46
C ASN A 490 7.66 9.41 -23.92
N GLU A 491 8.19 8.38 -23.26
CA GLU A 491 8.32 8.35 -21.80
C GLU A 491 9.80 8.47 -21.41
N ASP A 492 10.18 9.58 -20.76
CA ASP A 492 11.55 9.85 -20.35
C ASP A 492 11.94 8.99 -19.13
N GLY A 493 13.19 8.51 -19.11
CA GLY A 493 13.73 7.71 -18.01
C GLY A 493 13.15 6.29 -17.85
N LEU A 494 12.05 5.95 -18.55
CA LEU A 494 11.38 4.66 -18.44
C LEU A 494 11.84 3.65 -19.49
N ASN A 495 12.34 2.52 -18.99
CA ASN A 495 12.84 1.38 -19.76
C ASN A 495 12.30 0.09 -19.13
N ILE A 496 11.10 -0.32 -19.52
CA ILE A 496 10.37 -1.41 -18.87
C ILE A 496 9.81 -2.42 -19.86
N SER A 497 9.52 -3.62 -19.37
CA SER A 497 8.72 -4.60 -20.11
C SER A 497 7.28 -4.10 -20.27
N ARG A 498 6.71 -4.26 -21.46
CA ARG A 498 5.28 -4.08 -21.75
C ARG A 498 4.76 -5.28 -22.52
N ASP A 499 3.46 -5.52 -22.37
CA ASP A 499 2.77 -6.62 -23.05
C ASP A 499 1.88 -6.09 -24.17
N SER A 500 1.72 -6.87 -25.24
CA SER A 500 0.76 -6.58 -26.31
C SER A 500 0.13 -7.86 -26.84
N GLU A 501 -1.18 -7.80 -27.08
CA GLU A 501 -1.92 -8.88 -27.73
C GLU A 501 -1.63 -8.88 -29.24
N ILE A 502 -1.14 -10.01 -29.73
CA ILE A 502 -0.89 -10.26 -31.15
C ILE A 502 -2.18 -10.72 -31.84
N ALA A 503 -2.91 -11.64 -31.21
CA ALA A 503 -4.12 -12.22 -31.76
C ALA A 503 -5.08 -12.67 -30.66
N GLY A 504 -6.37 -12.66 -30.96
CA GLY A 504 -7.45 -13.18 -30.13
C GLY A 504 -8.39 -14.05 -30.97
N GLY A 505 -9.05 -15.03 -30.34
CA GLY A 505 -9.94 -15.98 -31.03
C GLY A 505 -9.19 -16.99 -31.91
N VAL A 506 -7.90 -17.23 -31.62
CA VAL A 506 -7.11 -18.29 -32.26
C VAL A 506 -7.64 -19.66 -31.80
N PRO A 507 -7.83 -20.65 -32.69
CA PRO A 507 -8.22 -21.98 -32.28
C PRO A 507 -7.26 -22.58 -31.25
N ALA A 508 -7.76 -23.43 -30.35
CA ALA A 508 -6.89 -24.15 -29.43
C ALA A 508 -6.04 -25.19 -30.19
N GLY A 509 -4.76 -25.29 -29.84
CA GLY A 509 -3.81 -26.22 -30.44
C GLY A 509 -2.45 -25.59 -30.75
N PRO A 510 -1.58 -26.29 -31.51
CA PRO A 510 -0.27 -25.80 -31.88
C PRO A 510 -0.36 -24.75 -33.00
N HIS A 511 0.31 -23.62 -32.81
CA HIS A 511 0.39 -22.52 -33.76
C HIS A 511 1.82 -22.00 -33.91
N GLU A 512 2.06 -21.27 -34.99
CA GLU A 512 3.29 -20.50 -35.19
C GLU A 512 3.02 -19.00 -35.16
N VAL A 513 3.88 -18.23 -34.52
CA VAL A 513 3.82 -16.77 -34.48
C VAL A 513 5.03 -16.21 -35.18
N THR A 514 4.83 -15.47 -36.26
CA THR A 514 5.92 -14.80 -37.00
C THR A 514 5.89 -13.30 -36.72
N CYS A 515 7.05 -12.74 -36.41
CA CYS A 515 7.25 -11.31 -36.23
C CYS A 515 8.33 -10.78 -37.18
N GLU A 516 8.08 -9.62 -37.79
CA GLU A 516 8.96 -8.93 -38.74
C GLU A 516 9.22 -7.49 -38.30
N VAL A 517 10.49 -7.05 -38.34
CA VAL A 517 10.86 -5.65 -38.12
C VAL A 517 10.43 -4.79 -39.31
N LEU A 518 9.71 -3.71 -39.05
CA LEU A 518 9.20 -2.81 -40.08
C LEU A 518 10.20 -1.72 -40.47
N GLN A 519 10.09 -1.27 -41.73
CA GLN A 519 10.78 -0.07 -42.22
C GLN A 519 10.19 1.21 -41.64
N GLU A 520 8.90 1.21 -41.32
CA GLU A 520 8.24 2.27 -40.56
C GLU A 520 8.61 2.13 -39.08
N THR A 521 8.90 3.24 -38.42
CA THR A 521 9.28 3.26 -36.99
C THR A 521 8.61 4.41 -36.27
N ALA A 522 8.21 4.17 -35.02
CA ALA A 522 7.72 5.19 -34.12
C ALA A 522 8.86 6.03 -33.51
N ASP A 523 10.11 5.56 -33.56
CA ASP A 523 11.26 6.31 -33.06
C ASP A 523 11.59 7.52 -33.97
N PRO A 524 11.50 8.77 -33.48
CA PRO A 524 11.87 9.96 -34.24
C PRO A 524 13.33 9.97 -34.70
N GLY A 525 14.20 9.19 -34.04
CA GLY A 525 15.60 8.99 -34.43
C GLY A 525 15.82 8.04 -35.61
N GLY A 526 14.76 7.37 -36.10
CA GLY A 526 14.86 6.39 -37.18
C GLY A 526 15.40 5.03 -36.76
N GLY A 527 15.39 4.71 -35.46
CA GLY A 527 15.83 3.42 -34.94
C GLY A 527 14.89 2.26 -35.29
N HIS A 528 15.47 1.08 -35.51
CA HIS A 528 14.75 -0.15 -35.89
C HIS A 528 15.01 -1.33 -34.94
N GLU A 529 15.72 -1.10 -33.82
CA GLU A 529 16.02 -2.18 -32.88
C GLU A 529 14.74 -2.65 -32.18
N PHE A 530 14.47 -3.95 -32.13
CA PHE A 530 13.37 -4.49 -31.32
C PHE A 530 13.90 -5.54 -30.36
N ARG A 531 13.35 -5.60 -29.14
CA ARG A 531 13.77 -6.55 -28.12
C ARG A 531 12.58 -7.29 -27.53
N LEU A 532 12.46 -8.56 -27.89
CA LEU A 532 11.42 -9.47 -27.42
C LEU A 532 11.85 -10.17 -26.11
N ILE A 533 10.90 -10.35 -25.19
CA ILE A 533 11.13 -10.95 -23.86
C ILE A 533 10.38 -12.28 -23.74
N SER A 534 9.09 -12.32 -24.06
CA SER A 534 8.29 -13.55 -23.95
C SER A 534 7.21 -13.62 -25.02
N LEU A 535 6.75 -14.84 -25.25
CA LEU A 535 5.56 -15.19 -26.01
C LEU A 535 4.65 -16.01 -25.10
N THR A 536 3.41 -15.59 -24.95
CA THR A 536 2.46 -16.19 -24.01
C THR A 536 1.13 -16.48 -24.68
N SER A 537 0.47 -17.52 -24.18
CA SER A 537 -0.89 -17.87 -24.56
C SER A 537 -1.63 -18.37 -23.33
N ASP A 538 -2.96 -18.26 -23.34
CA ASP A 538 -3.77 -19.06 -22.43
C ASP A 538 -3.54 -20.56 -22.69
N ASN A 539 -3.78 -21.40 -21.68
CA ASN A 539 -3.56 -22.84 -21.72
C ASN A 539 -4.82 -23.58 -21.21
N ASN A 540 -4.98 -24.82 -21.65
CA ASN A 540 -6.14 -25.65 -21.35
C ASN A 540 -6.02 -26.26 -19.95
N VAL A 541 -7.08 -26.20 -19.14
CA VAL A 541 -7.34 -27.23 -18.12
C VAL A 541 -8.83 -27.58 -18.11
N SER A 542 -9.12 -28.81 -18.53
CA SER A 542 -10.37 -29.49 -18.23
C SER A 542 -10.48 -29.73 -16.72
N PHE A 543 -11.28 -28.91 -16.03
CA PHE A 543 -11.86 -29.30 -14.74
C PHE A 543 -13.35 -29.54 -14.93
N VAL A 544 -13.71 -30.82 -15.04
CA VAL A 544 -15.07 -31.26 -14.74
C VAL A 544 -15.18 -31.19 -13.21
N ALA A 545 -15.80 -30.13 -12.69
CA ALA A 545 -16.28 -30.13 -11.32
C ALA A 545 -17.44 -31.13 -11.24
N SER A 546 -17.15 -32.38 -10.90
CA SER A 546 -18.18 -33.31 -10.45
C SER A 546 -18.77 -32.77 -9.15
N HIS A 547 -19.97 -32.20 -9.24
CA HIS A 547 -20.83 -31.98 -8.08
C HIS A 547 -21.22 -33.34 -7.50
N GLU A 548 -20.48 -33.82 -6.50
CA GLU A 548 -21.02 -34.80 -5.56
C GLU A 548 -21.42 -34.05 -4.28
N GLN A 549 -22.73 -33.80 -4.18
CA GLN A 549 -23.37 -33.44 -2.92
C GLN A 549 -23.27 -34.63 -1.97
N HIS A 550 -22.43 -34.53 -0.94
CA HIS A 550 -22.47 -35.46 0.19
C HIS A 550 -23.29 -34.85 1.33
N PRO A 551 -24.51 -35.35 1.61
CA PRO A 551 -25.22 -35.01 2.83
C PRO A 551 -24.65 -35.84 3.99
N LEU A 552 -23.86 -35.22 4.86
CA LEU A 552 -23.46 -35.83 6.13
C LEU A 552 -24.51 -35.55 7.20
N SER A 553 -25.39 -36.53 7.44
CA SER A 553 -26.21 -36.58 8.65
C SER A 553 -25.35 -37.09 9.82
N LEU A 554 -25.05 -36.23 10.79
CA LEU A 554 -24.44 -36.65 12.05
C LEU A 554 -25.54 -37.01 13.05
N LYS A 555 -25.58 -38.29 13.42
CA LYS A 555 -26.40 -38.80 14.53
C LYS A 555 -25.82 -38.31 15.85
N GLN A 556 -26.73 -37.79 16.67
CA GLN A 556 -26.50 -37.24 18.00
C GLN A 556 -26.58 -38.38 19.02
N ASP A 557 -25.46 -38.70 19.69
CA ASP A 557 -25.46 -39.56 20.88
C ASP A 557 -25.09 -38.72 22.10
N CYS A 558 -26.05 -38.57 23.02
CA CYS A 558 -25.87 -37.92 24.31
C CYS A 558 -25.30 -38.90 25.33
N ILE A 559 -24.27 -38.49 26.08
CA ILE A 559 -23.89 -39.09 27.37
C ILE A 559 -23.67 -37.95 28.38
N PRO A 560 -24.25 -38.01 29.59
CA PRO A 560 -24.13 -36.94 30.58
C PRO A 560 -22.84 -37.07 31.40
N ALA A 561 -22.14 -35.95 31.62
CA ALA A 561 -21.08 -35.86 32.62
C ALA A 561 -21.54 -34.99 33.80
N THR A 562 -21.60 -35.63 34.96
CA THR A 562 -21.87 -35.09 36.29
C THR A 562 -20.84 -34.05 36.72
N VAL A 563 -21.33 -32.93 37.25
CA VAL A 563 -20.57 -31.87 37.92
C VAL A 563 -20.24 -32.31 39.35
N THR A 564 -18.98 -32.16 39.76
CA THR A 564 -18.58 -32.17 41.16
C THR A 564 -17.78 -30.90 41.44
N GLU A 565 -18.40 -29.98 42.19
CA GLU A 565 -17.72 -28.81 42.75
C GLU A 565 -16.80 -29.23 43.90
N THR A 566 -15.57 -28.70 43.90
CA THR A 566 -14.78 -28.56 45.12
C THR A 566 -14.26 -27.14 45.23
N ARG A 567 -14.77 -26.46 46.24
CA ARG A 567 -14.46 -25.09 46.62
C ARG A 567 -13.23 -25.10 47.53
N THR A 568 -12.18 -24.36 47.16
CA THR A 568 -11.09 -23.99 48.07
C THR A 568 -10.88 -22.48 48.06
N VAL A 569 -10.82 -21.92 49.28
CA VAL A 569 -10.68 -20.50 49.58
C VAL A 569 -9.19 -20.11 49.59
N ALA A 570 -8.94 -18.89 49.12
CA ALA A 570 -7.69 -18.22 48.82
C ALA A 570 -6.62 -18.14 49.93
N PRO A 571 -5.42 -17.68 49.55
CA PRO A 571 -4.79 -16.59 50.28
C PRO A 571 -4.57 -15.35 49.40
N VAL A 572 -4.79 -14.22 50.05
CA VAL A 572 -4.69 -12.84 49.56
C VAL A 572 -3.28 -12.56 49.03
N GLN A 573 -3.19 -12.19 47.75
CA GLN A 573 -2.04 -11.47 47.21
C GLN A 573 -2.37 -9.98 47.12
N THR A 574 -1.43 -9.19 47.62
CA THR A 574 -1.41 -7.73 47.60
C THR A 574 -1.46 -7.22 46.16
N LEU A 575 -2.62 -6.72 45.75
CA LEU A 575 -2.83 -6.01 44.49
C LEU A 575 -2.22 -4.60 44.61
N ALA A 576 -1.18 -4.34 43.83
CA ALA A 576 -0.97 -2.99 43.32
C ALA A 576 -2.17 -2.64 42.42
N PRO A 577 -2.72 -1.41 42.47
CA PRO A 577 -3.86 -1.05 41.64
C PRO A 577 -3.40 -1.00 40.18
N THR A 578 -3.61 -2.10 39.46
CA THR A 578 -3.72 -2.08 38.01
C THR A 578 -5.19 -1.78 37.73
N PHE A 579 -5.48 -0.67 37.05
CA PHE A 579 -6.81 -0.50 36.47
C PHE A 579 -6.99 -1.68 35.51
N PRO A 580 -7.93 -2.62 35.75
CA PRO A 580 -8.28 -3.58 34.72
C PRO A 580 -8.84 -2.74 33.57
N GLY A 581 -8.26 -2.88 32.38
CA GLY A 581 -8.84 -2.28 31.18
C GLY A 581 -10.31 -2.67 31.04
N PRO A 582 -11.09 -1.96 30.20
CA PRO A 582 -12.47 -2.32 29.93
C PRO A 582 -12.63 -3.81 29.61
N THR A 583 -13.75 -4.41 30.02
CA THR A 583 -13.99 -5.87 29.89
C THR A 583 -13.93 -6.41 28.44
N TYR A 584 -13.98 -5.53 27.44
CA TYR A 584 -13.83 -5.84 26.02
C TYR A 584 -12.36 -5.89 25.54
N CYS A 585 -11.36 -5.56 26.39
CA CYS A 585 -9.95 -5.62 26.00
C CYS A 585 -9.35 -7.03 26.04
N ASP A 586 -10.08 -7.98 26.61
CA ASP A 586 -9.85 -9.40 26.38
C ASP A 586 -10.45 -9.75 25.01
N GLU A 587 -9.62 -9.80 23.97
CA GLU A 587 -10.06 -9.96 22.56
C GLU A 587 -10.95 -11.20 22.43
N CYS A 588 -12.22 -11.00 22.04
CA CYS A 588 -13.23 -12.05 21.93
C CYS A 588 -13.53 -12.80 23.24
N GLY A 589 -13.16 -12.22 24.37
CA GLY A 589 -13.55 -12.68 25.70
C GLY A 589 -15.04 -12.45 25.98
N LYS A 590 -15.50 -12.88 27.17
CA LYS A 590 -16.93 -12.78 27.53
C LYS A 590 -17.48 -11.35 27.53
N GLY A 591 -16.65 -10.33 27.70
CA GLY A 591 -17.04 -8.92 27.69
C GLY A 591 -17.00 -8.24 26.32
N ASP A 592 -16.42 -8.88 25.30
CA ASP A 592 -16.26 -8.31 23.96
C ASP A 592 -17.49 -8.62 23.09
N LEU A 593 -18.50 -7.74 23.18
CA LEU A 593 -19.75 -7.88 22.43
C LEU A 593 -19.53 -7.72 20.91
N MET A 594 -18.59 -6.86 20.51
CA MET A 594 -18.31 -6.60 19.10
C MET A 594 -17.69 -7.84 18.44
N CYS A 595 -16.72 -8.49 19.09
CA CYS A 595 -16.20 -9.73 18.54
C CYS A 595 -17.24 -10.86 18.53
N LYS A 596 -18.17 -10.92 19.48
CA LYS A 596 -19.25 -11.91 19.43
C LYS A 596 -20.19 -11.71 18.23
N GLU A 597 -20.48 -10.47 17.87
CA GLU A 597 -21.38 -10.14 16.76
C GLU A 597 -20.70 -10.30 15.39
N TYR A 598 -19.45 -9.83 15.28
CA TYR A 598 -18.75 -9.77 13.99
C TYR A 598 -17.70 -10.85 13.80
N GLY A 599 -17.18 -11.44 14.87
CA GLY A 599 -16.04 -12.35 14.82
C GLY A 599 -14.71 -11.63 14.62
N ARG A 600 -13.64 -12.20 15.19
CA ARG A 600 -12.29 -11.61 15.18
C ARG A 600 -11.79 -11.25 13.78
N HIS A 601 -11.98 -12.16 12.83
CA HIS A 601 -11.45 -12.02 11.48
C HIS A 601 -12.10 -10.87 10.71
N ASN A 602 -13.41 -10.67 10.88
CA ASN A 602 -14.10 -9.56 10.25
C ASN A 602 -13.74 -8.22 10.90
N LEU A 603 -13.55 -8.20 12.23
CA LEU A 603 -13.00 -7.03 12.93
C LEU A 603 -11.55 -6.73 12.52
N GLN A 604 -10.80 -7.70 11.99
CA GLN A 604 -9.47 -7.47 11.41
C GLN A 604 -9.58 -6.98 9.95
N ARG A 605 -10.49 -7.56 9.15
CA ARG A 605 -10.77 -7.12 7.78
C ARG A 605 -11.26 -5.68 7.71
N SER A 606 -12.03 -5.23 8.71
CA SER A 606 -12.52 -3.85 8.79
C SER A 606 -11.40 -2.82 8.96
N ARG A 607 -10.18 -3.23 9.30
CA ARG A 607 -9.03 -2.34 9.51
C ARG A 607 -8.26 -2.25 8.19
N GLY A 608 -8.69 -1.36 7.30
CA GLY A 608 -8.00 -1.11 6.03
C GLY A 608 -6.56 -0.64 6.27
N PHE A 609 -6.37 0.22 7.27
CA PHE A 609 -5.04 0.60 7.76
C PHE A 609 -5.17 1.03 9.22
N GLU A 610 -4.33 0.49 10.12
CA GLU A 610 -4.38 0.87 11.54
C GLU A 610 -3.54 2.12 11.83
N GLY A 611 -2.38 2.28 11.19
CA GLY A 611 -1.41 3.33 11.52
C GLY A 611 -0.95 3.30 12.98
N THR A 612 -0.38 4.40 13.45
CA THR A 612 0.06 4.56 14.85
C THR A 612 -1.04 4.90 15.83
N ASN A 613 -2.17 5.42 15.31
CA ASN A 613 -3.26 6.00 16.09
C ASN A 613 -2.86 7.16 17.02
N SER A 614 -1.68 7.76 16.86
CA SER A 614 -1.14 8.70 17.84
C SER A 614 -2.08 9.88 18.15
N ARG A 615 -2.70 10.45 17.10
CA ARG A 615 -3.68 11.53 17.21
C ARG A 615 -4.99 11.07 17.85
N LEU A 616 -5.48 9.89 17.49
CA LEU A 616 -6.70 9.32 18.08
C LEU A 616 -6.49 8.98 19.56
N LYS A 617 -5.33 8.42 19.92
CA LYS A 617 -4.93 8.19 21.32
C LYS A 617 -4.93 9.49 22.12
N ARG A 618 -4.46 10.61 21.54
CA ARG A 618 -4.53 11.95 22.17
C ARG A 618 -5.98 12.38 22.45
N VAL A 619 -6.87 12.24 21.46
CA VAL A 619 -8.30 12.60 21.63
C VAL A 619 -8.97 11.72 22.68
N LEU A 620 -8.70 10.41 22.67
CA LEU A 620 -9.26 9.48 23.65
C LEU A 620 -8.75 9.76 25.08
N ARG A 621 -7.47 10.15 25.24
CA ARG A 621 -6.93 10.59 26.54
C ARG A 621 -7.59 11.88 27.02
N LYS A 622 -7.86 12.84 26.12
CA LYS A 622 -8.64 14.06 26.42
C LYS A 622 -10.07 13.72 26.85
N ALA A 623 -10.74 12.78 26.17
CA ALA A 623 -12.08 12.35 26.56
C ALA A 623 -12.06 11.65 27.93
N ALA A 624 -11.06 10.79 28.18
CA ALA A 624 -10.89 10.08 29.43
C ALA A 624 -10.53 10.98 30.63
N SER A 625 -9.91 12.15 30.39
CA SER A 625 -9.68 13.16 31.43
C SER A 625 -10.94 13.96 31.80
N GLY A 626 -12.07 13.72 31.14
CA GLY A 626 -13.33 14.42 31.35
C GLY A 626 -13.39 15.79 30.68
N GLU A 627 -12.53 16.05 29.70
CA GLU A 627 -12.58 17.27 28.90
C GLU A 627 -13.55 17.13 27.71
N PRO A 628 -14.20 18.22 27.26
CA PRO A 628 -15.13 18.15 26.14
C PRO A 628 -14.42 17.86 24.82
N VAL A 629 -15.09 17.07 23.97
CA VAL A 629 -14.59 16.70 22.65
C VAL A 629 -15.52 17.21 21.55
N ASN A 630 -14.92 17.87 20.56
CA ASN A 630 -15.60 18.33 19.34
C ASN A 630 -15.38 17.33 18.20
N ILE A 631 -16.47 16.71 17.74
CA ILE A 631 -16.46 15.70 16.69
C ILE A 631 -17.17 16.23 15.45
N GLY A 632 -16.47 16.28 14.32
CA GLY A 632 -17.03 16.60 13.01
C GLY A 632 -17.06 15.38 12.10
N VAL A 633 -18.06 15.27 11.24
CA VAL A 633 -18.11 14.26 10.18
C VAL A 633 -18.24 14.93 8.82
N ILE A 634 -17.37 14.56 7.89
CA ILE A 634 -17.42 14.96 6.48
C ILE A 634 -17.84 13.73 5.68
N GLY A 635 -18.94 13.80 4.94
CA GLY A 635 -19.47 12.63 4.25
C GLY A 635 -20.40 12.93 3.10
N GLY A 636 -20.73 11.89 2.33
CA GLY A 636 -21.69 11.93 1.23
C GLY A 636 -23.14 11.63 1.66
N SER A 637 -23.92 11.04 0.75
CA SER A 637 -25.34 10.76 0.98
C SER A 637 -25.59 9.69 2.05
N VAL A 638 -24.74 8.67 2.13
CA VAL A 638 -24.84 7.63 3.17
C VAL A 638 -24.64 8.24 4.55
N THR A 639 -23.57 9.02 4.72
CA THR A 639 -23.31 9.73 5.99
C THR A 639 -24.37 10.77 6.35
N HIS A 640 -25.00 11.41 5.36
CA HIS A 640 -26.15 12.29 5.59
C HIS A 640 -27.40 11.55 6.11
N GLY A 641 -27.46 10.22 5.97
CA GLY A 641 -28.59 9.38 6.40
C GLY A 641 -29.57 9.02 5.29
N HIS A 642 -29.14 8.97 4.03
CA HIS A 642 -30.00 8.46 2.96
C HIS A 642 -30.46 7.03 3.28
N ALA A 643 -31.72 6.70 2.95
CA ALA A 643 -32.37 5.40 3.19
C ALA A 643 -32.63 5.01 4.66
N VAL A 644 -32.40 5.89 5.65
CA VAL A 644 -32.63 5.61 7.08
C VAL A 644 -33.26 6.79 7.82
N VAL A 645 -33.82 6.56 9.01
CA VAL A 645 -34.25 7.65 9.91
C VAL A 645 -33.09 8.12 10.79
N HIS A 646 -33.21 9.29 11.42
CA HIS A 646 -32.12 9.92 12.19
C HIS A 646 -31.46 8.99 13.23
N SER A 647 -32.25 8.28 14.05
CA SER A 647 -31.70 7.36 15.07
C SER A 647 -30.99 6.13 14.49
N GLU A 648 -31.10 5.89 13.19
CA GLU A 648 -30.46 4.78 12.49
C GLU A 648 -29.21 5.23 11.71
N ILE A 649 -28.86 6.53 11.70
CA ILE A 649 -27.67 7.02 11.01
C ILE A 649 -26.43 6.55 11.77
N TRP A 650 -25.43 6.03 11.06
CA TRP A 650 -24.26 5.40 11.68
C TRP A 650 -23.45 6.38 12.56
N THR A 651 -23.43 7.65 12.16
CA THR A 651 -22.77 8.72 12.93
C THR A 651 -23.50 9.02 14.24
N ASP A 652 -24.83 8.95 14.24
CA ASP A 652 -25.65 9.23 15.42
C ASP A 652 -25.55 8.08 16.42
N ILE A 653 -25.54 6.83 15.92
CA ILE A 653 -25.27 5.63 16.73
C ILE A 653 -23.87 5.71 17.38
N PHE A 654 -22.85 6.08 16.60
CA PHE A 654 -21.49 6.25 17.13
C PHE A 654 -21.41 7.35 18.19
N PHE A 655 -22.05 8.50 17.96
CA PHE A 655 -22.01 9.60 18.93
C PHE A 655 -22.84 9.32 20.19
N GLU A 656 -23.92 8.55 20.08
CA GLU A 656 -24.65 8.04 21.24
C GLU A 656 -23.73 7.15 22.09
N TRP A 657 -23.03 6.18 21.48
CA TRP A 657 -22.03 5.37 22.17
C TRP A 657 -20.91 6.24 22.79
N TRP A 658 -20.43 7.26 22.08
CA TRP A 658 -19.42 8.18 22.58
C TRP A 658 -19.88 8.90 23.85
N ASN A 659 -21.09 9.48 23.86
CA ASN A 659 -21.62 10.19 25.03
C ASN A 659 -21.94 9.27 26.20
N GLN A 660 -22.27 8.00 25.95
CA GLN A 660 -22.41 7.00 27.00
C GLN A 660 -21.04 6.64 27.62
N THR A 661 -19.99 6.62 26.79
CA THR A 661 -18.63 6.24 27.22
C THR A 661 -17.88 7.41 27.88
N TYR A 662 -17.99 8.61 27.33
CA TYR A 662 -17.33 9.84 27.78
C TYR A 662 -18.37 10.98 27.95
N PRO A 663 -19.23 10.89 28.99
CA PRO A 663 -20.30 11.86 29.18
C PRO A 663 -19.75 13.24 29.53
N HIS A 664 -20.08 14.25 28.71
CA HIS A 664 -19.79 15.64 29.00
C HIS A 664 -20.86 16.55 28.36
N GLU A 665 -21.40 17.50 29.12
CA GLU A 665 -22.50 18.40 28.67
C GLU A 665 -22.12 19.34 27.51
N LYS A 666 -20.82 19.44 27.22
CA LYS A 666 -20.24 20.30 26.19
C LYS A 666 -19.58 19.52 25.04
N ASN A 667 -19.77 18.21 24.95
CA ASN A 667 -19.39 17.50 23.73
C ASN A 667 -20.18 18.08 22.56
N VAL A 668 -19.49 18.34 21.45
CA VAL A 668 -20.11 18.84 20.22
C VAL A 668 -20.00 17.75 19.17
N PHE A 669 -21.11 17.50 18.48
CA PHE A 669 -21.15 16.62 17.33
C PHE A 669 -21.82 17.32 16.16
N VAL A 670 -21.15 17.29 15.01
CA VAL A 670 -21.64 17.86 13.77
C VAL A 670 -21.54 16.84 12.65
N ASN A 671 -22.69 16.34 12.19
CA ASN A 671 -22.77 15.65 10.91
C ASN A 671 -22.80 16.71 9.79
N GLY A 672 -21.62 16.97 9.21
CA GLY A 672 -21.39 17.92 8.13
C GLY A 672 -21.53 17.30 6.73
N ALA A 673 -22.20 16.15 6.62
CA ALA A 673 -22.31 15.45 5.34
C ALA A 673 -23.22 16.18 4.34
N VAL A 674 -22.76 16.19 3.09
CA VAL A 674 -23.43 16.83 1.96
C VAL A 674 -23.70 15.79 0.88
N PRO A 675 -24.97 15.45 0.57
CA PRO A 675 -25.29 14.41 -0.40
C PRO A 675 -24.70 14.66 -1.79
N ALA A 676 -24.25 13.57 -2.43
CA ALA A 676 -23.69 13.56 -3.79
C ALA A 676 -22.55 14.57 -4.00
N THR A 677 -21.66 14.67 -3.01
CA THR A 677 -20.54 15.62 -2.98
C THR A 677 -19.27 14.86 -2.59
N GLY A 678 -18.16 15.13 -3.26
CA GLY A 678 -16.87 14.46 -3.03
C GLY A 678 -15.82 15.39 -2.41
N THR A 679 -14.59 14.89 -2.31
CA THR A 679 -13.46 15.63 -1.73
C THR A 679 -13.05 16.86 -2.54
N GLU A 680 -13.40 16.93 -3.82
CA GLU A 680 -13.20 18.12 -4.64
C GLU A 680 -13.84 19.37 -3.99
N TYR A 681 -15.05 19.24 -3.45
CA TYR A 681 -15.72 20.30 -2.69
C TYR A 681 -15.14 20.47 -1.29
N PHE A 682 -15.06 19.38 -0.52
CA PHE A 682 -14.69 19.46 0.90
C PHE A 682 -13.24 19.93 1.11
N SER A 683 -12.33 19.68 0.17
CA SER A 683 -10.95 20.20 0.21
C SER A 683 -10.86 21.73 0.28
N VAL A 684 -11.96 22.42 -0.06
CA VAL A 684 -12.09 23.89 -0.03
C VAL A 684 -13.14 24.33 1.00
N CYS A 685 -14.24 23.59 1.14
CA CYS A 685 -15.43 24.03 1.85
C CYS A 685 -15.69 23.32 3.19
N ALA A 686 -14.75 22.53 3.71
CA ALA A 686 -14.93 21.77 4.95
C ALA A 686 -15.43 22.61 6.14
N LEU A 687 -14.89 23.82 6.36
CA LEU A 687 -15.27 24.68 7.49
C LEU A 687 -16.67 25.30 7.39
N GLU A 688 -17.36 25.15 6.25
CA GLU A 688 -18.78 25.50 6.17
C GLU A 688 -19.67 24.42 6.81
N HIS A 689 -19.11 23.23 7.08
CA HIS A 689 -19.83 22.04 7.53
C HIS A 689 -19.36 21.49 8.87
N ILE A 690 -18.13 21.80 9.29
CA ILE A 690 -17.57 21.41 10.61
C ILE A 690 -16.92 22.60 11.30
N ASP A 691 -16.71 22.51 12.62
CA ASP A 691 -16.03 23.54 13.41
C ASP A 691 -14.52 23.58 13.11
N GLU A 692 -13.89 24.74 13.24
CA GLU A 692 -12.42 24.86 13.08
C GLU A 692 -11.66 24.25 14.27
N ASN A 693 -12.28 24.19 15.45
CA ASN A 693 -11.72 23.65 16.69
C ASN A 693 -12.15 22.20 16.93
N VAL A 694 -12.29 21.41 15.87
CA VAL A 694 -12.57 19.96 15.95
C VAL A 694 -11.38 19.21 16.55
N ASP A 695 -11.67 18.23 17.40
CA ASP A 695 -10.69 17.30 17.97
C ASP A 695 -10.60 16.00 17.15
N LEU A 696 -11.74 15.54 16.62
CA LEU A 696 -11.85 14.34 15.78
C LEU A 696 -12.68 14.68 14.53
N VAL A 697 -12.16 14.28 13.37
CA VAL A 697 -12.90 14.33 12.10
C VAL A 697 -13.02 12.91 11.54
N ILE A 698 -14.24 12.49 11.20
CA ILE A 698 -14.46 11.26 10.45
C ILE A 698 -14.78 11.65 9.00
N VAL A 699 -14.06 11.08 8.04
CA VAL A 699 -14.23 11.34 6.61
C VAL A 699 -14.77 10.10 5.93
N GLU A 700 -15.88 10.20 5.20
CA GLU A 700 -16.49 9.11 4.44
C GLU A 700 -16.78 9.58 3.01
N MET A 701 -15.89 9.24 2.08
CA MET A 701 -15.98 9.67 0.66
C MET A 701 -15.79 8.51 -0.31
N ALA A 702 -15.73 7.28 0.19
CA ALA A 702 -15.24 6.12 -0.56
C ALA A 702 -16.08 5.80 -1.81
N ILE A 703 -17.37 6.14 -1.80
CA ILE A 703 -18.30 5.93 -2.94
C ILE A 703 -18.71 7.22 -3.66
N ASN A 704 -18.29 8.38 -3.15
CA ASN A 704 -18.58 9.69 -3.75
C ASN A 704 -17.44 10.18 -4.64
N ASP A 705 -16.21 9.85 -4.26
CA ASP A 705 -15.03 10.12 -5.05
C ASP A 705 -14.89 9.11 -6.19
N LEU A 706 -14.44 9.61 -7.35
CA LEU A 706 -14.15 8.79 -8.50
C LEU A 706 -12.88 7.96 -8.27
N ARG A 707 -12.78 6.83 -8.96
CA ARG A 707 -11.61 5.95 -8.95
C ARG A 707 -10.51 6.50 -9.87
N ASN A 708 -9.94 7.66 -9.53
CA ASN A 708 -8.90 8.32 -10.32
C ASN A 708 -7.92 9.16 -9.47
N GLU A 709 -6.84 9.63 -10.10
CA GLU A 709 -5.81 10.43 -9.42
C GLU A 709 -6.34 11.78 -8.94
N ALA A 710 -7.24 12.43 -9.69
CA ALA A 710 -7.79 13.72 -9.30
C ALA A 710 -8.51 13.65 -7.95
N ALA A 711 -9.31 12.61 -7.73
CA ALA A 711 -9.97 12.37 -6.45
C ALA A 711 -8.97 12.09 -5.31
N ALA A 712 -7.91 11.33 -5.58
CA ALA A 712 -6.85 11.07 -4.61
C ALA A 712 -6.11 12.36 -4.21
N MET A 713 -5.86 13.25 -5.18
CA MET A 713 -5.25 14.56 -4.95
C MET A 713 -6.15 15.46 -4.11
N THR A 714 -7.46 15.52 -4.39
CA THR A 714 -8.40 16.34 -3.60
C THR A 714 -8.62 15.77 -2.20
N TYR A 715 -8.61 14.44 -2.04
CA TYR A 715 -8.60 13.80 -0.73
C TYR A 715 -7.34 14.16 0.07
N GLU A 716 -6.16 14.14 -0.56
CA GLU A 716 -4.93 14.62 0.07
C GLU A 716 -5.02 16.09 0.49
N TRP A 717 -5.60 16.96 -0.35
CA TRP A 717 -5.75 18.37 0.00
C TRP A 717 -6.67 18.55 1.20
N LEU A 718 -7.79 17.82 1.27
CA LEU A 718 -8.67 17.81 2.43
C LEU A 718 -7.93 17.32 3.68
N VAL A 719 -7.25 16.18 3.62
CA VAL A 719 -6.48 15.62 4.73
C VAL A 719 -5.45 16.63 5.24
N ARG A 720 -4.63 17.20 4.35
CA ARG A 720 -3.63 18.19 4.72
C ARG A 720 -4.26 19.41 5.37
N PHE A 721 -5.38 19.89 4.83
CA PHE A 721 -6.13 21.01 5.40
C PHE A 721 -6.57 20.70 6.83
N LEU A 722 -7.22 19.56 7.06
CA LEU A 722 -7.69 19.14 8.38
C LEU A 722 -6.55 18.99 9.39
N LEU A 723 -5.41 18.40 8.99
CA LEU A 723 -4.26 18.21 9.87
C LEU A 723 -3.60 19.53 10.33
N HIS A 724 -3.84 20.63 9.63
CA HIS A 724 -3.36 21.98 9.97
C HIS A 724 -4.35 22.81 10.80
N LEU A 725 -5.57 22.30 11.07
CA LEU A 725 -6.51 23.00 11.94
C LEU A 725 -5.94 23.23 13.35
N PRO A 726 -6.40 24.27 14.08
CA PRO A 726 -5.82 24.69 15.37
C PRO A 726 -5.61 23.55 16.38
N ASN A 727 -6.61 22.67 16.53
CA ASN A 727 -6.57 21.56 17.49
C ASN A 727 -5.80 20.33 16.98
N ARG A 728 -5.23 20.38 15.77
CA ARG A 728 -4.52 19.27 15.10
C ARG A 728 -5.35 17.97 15.22
N PRO A 729 -6.57 17.93 14.66
CA PRO A 729 -7.52 16.85 14.91
C PRO A 729 -6.94 15.46 14.58
N ALA A 730 -7.47 14.45 15.25
CA ALA A 730 -7.43 13.08 14.76
C ALA A 730 -8.36 12.96 13.54
N ILE A 731 -7.96 12.14 12.56
CA ILE A 731 -8.78 11.85 11.39
C ILE A 731 -8.99 10.34 11.35
N ILE A 732 -10.22 9.89 11.11
CA ILE A 732 -10.53 8.50 10.77
C ILE A 732 -11.17 8.50 9.39
N ASN A 733 -10.66 7.69 8.47
CA ASN A 733 -11.27 7.51 7.16
C ASN A 733 -12.21 6.30 7.21
N ALA A 734 -13.51 6.54 7.04
CA ALA A 734 -14.53 5.51 7.01
C ALA A 734 -14.89 5.18 5.56
N HIS A 735 -14.87 3.89 5.20
CA HIS A 735 -15.25 3.42 3.87
C HIS A 735 -16.52 2.59 3.96
N VAL A 736 -17.58 3.10 3.32
CA VAL A 736 -18.76 2.31 2.94
C VAL A 736 -18.57 1.78 1.51
N PHE A 737 -19.52 0.97 1.02
CA PHE A 737 -19.43 0.39 -0.32
C PHE A 737 -20.78 0.40 -1.04
N SER A 738 -20.69 0.20 -2.36
CA SER A 738 -21.80 0.14 -3.31
C SER A 738 -21.48 -0.93 -4.34
N ILE A 739 -22.50 -1.63 -4.81
CA ILE A 739 -22.39 -2.59 -5.93
C ILE A 739 -23.04 -2.06 -7.21
N HIS A 740 -23.40 -0.77 -7.21
CA HIS A 740 -24.07 -0.10 -8.33
C HIS A 740 -23.11 0.23 -9.49
N PHE A 741 -21.85 0.49 -9.18
CA PHE A 741 -20.88 1.03 -10.13
C PHE A 741 -20.36 -0.01 -11.12
N GLU A 742 -19.67 0.46 -12.16
CA GLU A 742 -19.07 -0.38 -13.20
C GLU A 742 -17.96 -1.30 -12.65
N TYR A 743 -17.39 -0.96 -11.50
CA TYR A 743 -16.37 -1.74 -10.80
C TYR A 743 -16.75 -1.88 -9.31
N LEU A 744 -16.34 -2.99 -8.68
CA LEU A 744 -16.39 -3.14 -7.23
C LEU A 744 -15.32 -2.29 -6.50
N ALA A 745 -14.29 -1.87 -7.24
CA ALA A 745 -13.37 -0.82 -6.83
C ALA A 745 -14.04 0.56 -6.84
N THR A 746 -13.76 1.40 -5.84
CA THR A 746 -14.33 2.74 -5.69
C THR A 746 -13.26 3.79 -5.37
N GLY A 747 -13.66 5.04 -5.12
CA GLY A 747 -12.74 6.11 -4.71
C GLY A 747 -11.96 5.81 -3.43
N GLY A 748 -12.54 5.01 -2.53
CA GLY A 748 -11.88 4.57 -1.29
C GLY A 748 -10.55 3.86 -1.54
N ASP A 749 -10.43 3.07 -2.62
CA ASP A 749 -9.18 2.38 -2.96
C ASP A 749 -8.05 3.38 -3.32
N TYR A 750 -8.41 4.58 -3.77
CA TYR A 750 -7.47 5.68 -4.09
C TYR A 750 -7.16 6.56 -2.87
N HIS A 751 -7.97 6.49 -1.82
CA HIS A 751 -7.73 7.16 -0.53
C HIS A 751 -6.67 6.45 0.30
N LEU A 752 -6.55 5.11 0.18
CA LEU A 752 -5.64 4.29 1.01
C LEU A 752 -4.18 4.77 0.98
N PRO A 753 -3.56 5.07 -0.19
CA PRO A 753 -2.17 5.53 -0.24
C PRO A 753 -1.93 6.85 0.51
N VAL A 754 -2.91 7.76 0.42
CA VAL A 754 -2.90 9.04 1.11
C VAL A 754 -3.08 8.80 2.60
N ALA A 755 -4.06 7.99 3.00
CA ALA A 755 -4.30 7.66 4.40
C ALA A 755 -3.05 7.04 5.06
N GLN A 756 -2.38 6.11 4.38
CA GLN A 756 -1.12 5.50 4.86
C GLN A 756 0.03 6.51 4.96
N TYR A 757 0.16 7.40 3.97
CA TYR A 757 1.22 8.41 3.96
C TYR A 757 1.09 9.40 5.14
N TYR A 758 -0.14 9.84 5.44
CA TYR A 758 -0.46 10.76 6.54
C TYR A 758 -0.80 10.08 7.88
N ASP A 759 -0.64 8.75 7.99
CA ASP A 759 -0.91 7.97 9.21
C ASP A 759 -2.36 8.06 9.72
N ILE A 760 -3.31 8.02 8.79
CA ILE A 760 -4.74 8.14 9.05
C ILE A 760 -5.37 6.75 9.05
N PRO A 761 -5.93 6.28 10.18
CA PRO A 761 -6.58 4.98 10.24
C PRO A 761 -7.79 4.89 9.30
N VAL A 762 -7.98 3.71 8.71
CA VAL A 762 -9.08 3.40 7.79
C VAL A 762 -9.96 2.30 8.38
N VAL A 763 -11.25 2.60 8.58
CA VAL A 763 -12.29 1.63 8.97
C VAL A 763 -13.16 1.34 7.76
N ASN A 764 -13.18 0.10 7.29
CA ASN A 764 -13.70 -0.27 5.98
C ASN A 764 -14.76 -1.38 6.05
N LEU A 765 -16.03 -1.00 5.87
CA LEU A 765 -17.16 -1.91 5.85
C LEU A 765 -17.13 -2.85 4.64
N ARG A 766 -16.57 -2.40 3.50
CA ARG A 766 -16.51 -3.18 2.26
C ARG A 766 -15.84 -4.53 2.49
N HIS A 767 -14.69 -4.58 3.14
CA HIS A 767 -13.93 -5.83 3.26
C HIS A 767 -14.61 -6.86 4.15
N VAL A 768 -15.47 -6.42 5.07
CA VAL A 768 -16.26 -7.32 5.89
C VAL A 768 -17.34 -7.99 5.06
N LEU A 769 -18.01 -7.24 4.18
CA LEU A 769 -19.25 -7.69 3.56
C LEU A 769 -19.12 -8.11 2.10
N ILE A 770 -18.17 -7.56 1.34
CA ILE A 770 -18.19 -7.67 -0.13
C ILE A 770 -18.14 -9.13 -0.58
N ASN A 771 -17.22 -9.94 -0.04
CA ASN A 771 -17.12 -11.35 -0.41
C ASN A 771 -18.42 -12.10 -0.08
N ASN A 772 -19.03 -11.84 1.07
CA ASN A 772 -20.30 -12.44 1.45
C ASN A 772 -21.45 -12.04 0.51
N VAL A 773 -21.55 -10.74 0.19
CA VAL A 773 -22.55 -10.18 -0.71
C VAL A 773 -22.39 -10.71 -2.14
N LEU A 774 -21.16 -11.02 -2.53
CA LEU A 774 -20.88 -11.67 -3.81
C LEU A 774 -21.32 -13.14 -3.83
N GLU A 775 -21.24 -13.87 -2.71
CA GLU A 775 -21.63 -15.29 -2.68
C GLU A 775 -23.13 -15.50 -2.38
N HIS A 776 -23.77 -14.62 -1.60
CA HIS A 776 -25.12 -14.82 -1.08
C HIS A 776 -26.09 -13.71 -1.53
N GLU A 777 -26.92 -14.01 -2.53
CA GLU A 777 -27.84 -13.02 -3.16
C GLU A 777 -28.82 -12.36 -2.18
N ASN A 778 -29.30 -13.09 -1.17
CA ASN A 778 -30.22 -12.54 -0.17
C ASN A 778 -29.64 -11.35 0.60
N LEU A 779 -28.31 -11.27 0.70
CA LEU A 779 -27.62 -10.19 1.43
C LEU A 779 -27.64 -8.86 0.67
N VAL A 780 -27.74 -8.89 -0.65
CA VAL A 780 -27.93 -7.66 -1.44
C VAL A 780 -29.19 -6.95 -0.96
N HIS A 781 -30.30 -7.69 -0.83
CA HIS A 781 -31.54 -7.11 -0.31
C HIS A 781 -31.43 -6.74 1.17
N GLU A 782 -30.74 -7.54 1.98
CA GLU A 782 -30.59 -7.25 3.42
C GLU A 782 -29.79 -5.98 3.70
N ILE A 783 -28.82 -5.64 2.86
CA ILE A 783 -27.92 -4.48 3.07
C ILE A 783 -28.38 -3.24 2.30
N PHE A 784 -28.93 -3.38 1.09
CA PHE A 784 -29.23 -2.26 0.20
C PHE A 784 -30.73 -1.95 0.03
N HIS A 785 -31.62 -2.90 0.31
CA HIS A 785 -33.05 -2.65 0.12
C HIS A 785 -33.57 -1.71 1.22
N ALA A 786 -34.00 -0.50 0.84
CA ALA A 786 -34.74 0.38 1.73
C ALA A 786 -36.09 -0.26 2.06
N LYS A 787 -36.35 -0.62 3.32
CA LYS A 787 -37.69 -1.03 3.76
C LYS A 787 -38.46 0.18 4.24
N GLU A 788 -39.62 0.41 3.61
CA GLU A 788 -40.78 1.21 4.02
C GLU A 788 -40.56 2.61 4.64
N PRO A 789 -41.15 3.69 4.09
CA PRO A 789 -41.99 3.75 2.89
C PRO A 789 -41.13 3.87 1.63
N TYR A 790 -40.80 2.73 1.00
CA TYR A 790 -40.21 2.66 -0.33
C TYR A 790 -41.16 1.80 -1.19
N PRO A 791 -41.56 2.25 -2.39
CA PRO A 791 -42.50 1.50 -3.22
C PRO A 791 -41.96 0.09 -3.52
N PRO A 792 -42.74 -0.99 -3.37
CA PRO A 792 -42.33 -2.35 -3.72
C PRO A 792 -41.84 -2.50 -5.18
N GLU A 793 -42.30 -1.61 -6.05
CA GLU A 793 -41.93 -1.51 -7.47
C GLU A 793 -40.68 -0.66 -7.75
N ALA A 794 -40.08 -0.01 -6.75
CA ALA A 794 -38.85 0.76 -6.94
C ALA A 794 -37.65 -0.18 -7.16
N PRO A 795 -36.76 0.11 -8.12
CA PRO A 795 -35.54 -0.68 -8.31
C PRO A 795 -34.66 -0.64 -7.05
N ASP A 796 -33.99 -1.76 -6.75
CA ASP A 796 -33.07 -1.87 -5.62
C ASP A 796 -32.05 -0.72 -5.62
N ASP A 797 -32.00 0.05 -4.53
CA ASP A 797 -30.98 1.07 -4.32
C ASP A 797 -29.66 0.41 -3.92
N THR A 798 -28.94 -0.15 -4.89
CA THR A 798 -27.63 -0.80 -4.68
C THR A 798 -26.48 0.18 -4.40
N ARG A 799 -26.80 1.47 -4.23
CA ARG A 799 -25.84 2.55 -3.93
C ARG A 799 -25.84 2.91 -2.45
N HIS A 800 -27.00 2.96 -1.80
CA HIS A 800 -27.12 3.37 -0.40
C HIS A 800 -27.46 2.18 0.49
N MET A 801 -26.63 1.97 1.51
CA MET A 801 -26.89 0.95 2.52
C MET A 801 -28.08 1.35 3.40
N ASN A 802 -28.87 0.37 3.84
CA ASN A 802 -30.01 0.57 4.73
C ASN A 802 -29.57 0.57 6.21
N ARG A 803 -30.55 0.52 7.13
CA ARG A 803 -30.30 0.51 8.59
C ARG A 803 -29.33 -0.58 9.07
N VAL A 804 -29.26 -1.73 8.39
CA VAL A 804 -28.35 -2.82 8.74
C VAL A 804 -26.92 -2.39 8.43
N GLY A 805 -26.65 -1.91 7.22
CA GLY A 805 -25.33 -1.40 6.85
C GLY A 805 -24.90 -0.19 7.69
N HIS A 806 -25.83 0.70 8.02
CA HIS A 806 -25.58 1.81 8.94
C HIS A 806 -25.17 1.34 10.34
N LYS A 807 -25.91 0.40 10.94
CA LYS A 807 -25.53 -0.20 12.23
C LYS A 807 -24.14 -0.84 12.15
N MET A 808 -23.87 -1.62 11.10
CA MET A 808 -22.59 -2.28 10.91
C MET A 808 -21.44 -1.28 10.81
N MET A 809 -21.58 -0.20 10.04
CA MET A 809 -20.55 0.85 9.97
C MET A 809 -20.28 1.49 11.33
N ALA A 810 -21.33 1.79 12.10
CA ALA A 810 -21.21 2.33 13.45
C ALA A 810 -20.48 1.36 14.38
N ASP A 811 -20.89 0.09 14.39
CA ASP A 811 -20.29 -0.94 15.24
C ASP A 811 -18.82 -1.20 14.91
N LEU A 812 -18.45 -1.24 13.62
CA LEU A 812 -17.04 -1.39 13.22
C LEU A 812 -16.20 -0.20 13.67
N LEU A 813 -16.75 1.01 13.63
CA LEU A 813 -16.07 2.21 14.14
C LEU A 813 -15.96 2.21 15.67
N ILE A 814 -17.00 1.75 16.38
CA ILE A 814 -16.98 1.54 17.83
C ILE A 814 -15.92 0.50 18.20
N ALA A 815 -15.94 -0.66 17.55
CA ALA A 815 -14.98 -1.74 17.76
C ALA A 815 -13.54 -1.27 17.50
N TYR A 816 -13.33 -0.47 16.45
CA TYR A 816 -12.04 0.15 16.18
C TYR A 816 -11.62 1.11 17.29
N THR A 817 -12.51 1.96 17.77
CA THR A 817 -12.22 2.90 18.86
C THR A 817 -11.93 2.16 20.16
N GLN A 818 -12.70 1.12 20.50
CA GLN A 818 -12.46 0.22 21.63
C GLN A 818 -11.09 -0.46 21.53
N ARG A 819 -10.70 -0.92 20.34
CA ARG A 819 -9.38 -1.49 20.07
C ARG A 819 -8.26 -0.49 20.39
N VAL A 820 -8.40 0.78 20.03
CA VAL A 820 -7.41 1.82 20.36
C VAL A 820 -7.41 2.14 21.86
N ILE A 821 -8.56 2.14 22.53
CA ILE A 821 -8.63 2.24 24.00
C ILE A 821 -7.84 1.10 24.66
N CYS A 822 -7.96 -0.13 24.14
CA CYS A 822 -7.21 -1.27 24.65
C CYS A 822 -5.70 -1.18 24.36
N GLN A 823 -5.30 -0.57 23.25
CA GLN A 823 -3.88 -0.25 23.00
C GLN A 823 -3.35 0.71 24.07
N ILE A 824 -4.08 1.80 24.35
CA ILE A 824 -3.71 2.77 25.40
C ILE A 824 -3.58 2.07 26.76
N ALA A 825 -4.56 1.25 27.13
CA ALA A 825 -4.52 0.53 28.40
C ALA A 825 -3.31 -0.42 28.49
N SER A 826 -2.94 -1.07 27.38
CA SER A 826 -1.75 -1.94 27.32
C SER A 826 -0.45 -1.14 27.45
N GLU A 827 -0.34 0.00 26.77
CA GLU A 827 0.81 0.92 26.83
C GLU A 827 0.96 1.51 28.24
N ASP A 828 -0.14 1.92 28.88
CA ASP A 828 -0.11 2.47 30.23
C ASP A 828 0.25 1.40 31.28
N ALA A 829 -0.18 0.15 31.08
CA ALA A 829 0.17 -0.98 31.94
C ALA A 829 1.64 -1.43 31.79
N ARG A 830 2.22 -1.23 30.60
CA ARG A 830 3.62 -1.54 30.31
C ARG A 830 4.23 -0.42 29.47
N PRO A 831 4.68 0.67 30.11
CA PRO A 831 5.28 1.78 29.39
C PRO A 831 6.47 1.31 28.57
N ILE A 832 6.41 1.54 27.27
CA ILE A 832 7.50 1.26 26.34
C ILE A 832 8.46 2.43 26.40
N GLU A 833 9.76 2.16 26.46
CA GLU A 833 10.77 3.22 26.44
C GLU A 833 10.64 4.04 25.15
N PRO A 834 10.71 5.39 25.23
CA PRO A 834 10.66 6.23 24.04
C PRO A 834 11.72 5.80 23.03
N PHE A 835 11.29 5.53 21.79
CA PHE A 835 12.19 5.17 20.73
C PHE A 835 13.14 6.34 20.43
N SER A 836 14.44 6.05 20.36
CA SER A 836 15.45 6.98 19.87
C SER A 836 16.06 6.39 18.59
N SER A 837 16.08 7.19 17.52
CA SER A 837 16.70 6.73 16.28
C SER A 837 18.22 6.83 16.40
N GLU A 838 18.88 5.69 16.21
CA GLU A 838 20.33 5.68 15.99
C GLU A 838 20.64 6.50 14.72
N ASN A 839 21.53 7.47 14.83
CA ASN A 839 21.96 8.39 13.76
C ASN A 839 20.84 9.15 13.01
N GLY A 840 19.60 9.16 13.55
CA GLY A 840 18.47 9.84 12.90
C GLY A 840 17.95 9.19 11.62
N LEU A 841 18.29 7.93 11.33
CA LEU A 841 17.84 7.21 10.13
C LEU A 841 16.34 6.90 10.11
N LEU A 842 15.76 6.67 11.28
CA LEU A 842 14.35 6.36 11.46
C LEU A 842 13.65 7.51 12.15
N PRO A 843 12.36 7.66 11.92
CA PRO A 843 11.64 8.71 12.61
C PRO A 843 11.22 8.35 14.03
N THR A 844 10.95 9.40 14.82
CA THR A 844 10.29 9.35 16.12
C THR A 844 8.81 9.72 16.01
N LEU A 845 8.04 9.46 17.06
CA LEU A 845 6.61 9.81 17.10
C LEU A 845 6.36 11.32 16.87
N ASP A 846 7.19 12.18 17.44
CA ASP A 846 7.08 13.64 17.27
C ASP A 846 7.28 14.07 15.82
N THR A 847 8.16 13.38 15.09
CA THR A 847 8.35 13.60 13.65
C THR A 847 7.20 13.00 12.83
N MET A 848 6.61 11.88 13.25
CA MET A 848 5.48 11.21 12.56
C MET A 848 4.23 12.08 12.53
N GLU A 849 3.98 12.87 13.58
CA GLU A 849 2.79 13.71 13.64
C GLU A 849 2.88 15.00 12.81
N GLN A 850 4.04 15.31 12.23
CA GLN A 850 4.20 16.49 11.37
C GLN A 850 3.53 16.26 10.02
N VAL A 851 2.94 17.31 9.45
CA VAL A 851 2.40 17.22 8.09
C VAL A 851 3.59 17.27 7.12
N PRO A 852 3.80 16.24 6.28
CA PRO A 852 4.91 16.20 5.34
C PRO A 852 5.00 17.43 4.42
N ARG A 853 6.21 17.84 4.07
CA ARG A 853 6.51 19.02 3.26
C ARG A 853 6.09 18.86 1.81
N LEU A 854 6.15 17.64 1.28
CA LEU A 854 5.70 17.33 -0.08
C LEU A 854 4.35 16.63 -0.04
N ARG A 855 3.62 16.77 -1.14
CA ARG A 855 2.43 15.96 -1.43
C ARG A 855 2.85 14.66 -2.10
N LEU A 856 2.03 13.64 -1.93
CA LEU A 856 2.26 12.31 -2.48
C LEU A 856 2.29 12.30 -4.02
N PHE A 857 1.54 13.20 -4.65
CA PHE A 857 1.44 13.34 -6.12
C PHE A 857 2.42 14.35 -6.70
N GLN A 858 3.57 14.58 -6.05
CA GLN A 858 4.62 15.48 -6.55
C GLN A 858 5.92 14.72 -6.81
N HIS A 859 6.75 15.25 -7.70
CA HIS A 859 8.13 14.82 -7.86
C HIS A 859 8.92 15.06 -6.59
N TYR A 860 9.92 14.22 -6.32
CA TYR A 860 10.84 14.46 -5.22
C TYR A 860 11.76 15.63 -5.54
N GLU A 861 11.58 16.72 -4.80
CA GLU A 861 12.46 17.89 -4.89
C GLU A 861 12.96 18.23 -3.48
N PRO A 862 14.26 18.08 -3.17
CA PRO A 862 14.76 18.14 -1.78
C PRO A 862 14.51 19.48 -1.08
N ASP A 863 14.50 20.59 -1.84
CA ASP A 863 14.46 21.95 -1.29
C ASP A 863 13.05 22.58 -1.25
N ILE A 864 12.01 21.88 -1.73
CA ILE A 864 10.65 22.43 -1.82
C ILE A 864 9.82 22.09 -0.58
N ARG A 865 9.08 23.08 -0.06
CA ARG A 865 8.00 22.86 0.92
C ARG A 865 6.69 23.38 0.33
N VAL A 866 5.67 22.53 0.32
CA VAL A 866 4.31 22.90 -0.09
C VAL A 866 3.77 23.91 0.89
N GLN A 867 3.41 25.09 0.38
CA GLN A 867 2.72 26.10 1.17
C GLN A 867 1.29 25.63 1.42
N GLN A 868 0.87 25.66 2.69
CA GLN A 868 -0.53 25.46 3.04
C GLN A 868 -1.29 26.75 2.71
N ILE A 869 -2.36 26.64 1.93
CA ILE A 869 -3.11 27.79 1.45
C ILE A 869 -4.54 27.68 1.95
N GLN A 870 -5.00 28.72 2.61
CA GLN A 870 -6.38 28.83 3.06
C GLN A 870 -7.23 29.32 1.90
N SER A 871 -8.31 28.60 1.62
CA SER A 871 -9.26 28.96 0.57
C SER A 871 -10.50 29.62 1.18
N THR A 872 -11.14 30.47 0.38
CA THR A 872 -12.48 31.00 0.69
C THR A 872 -13.51 30.16 -0.05
N CYS A 873 -14.58 29.77 0.63
CA CYS A 873 -15.68 29.01 0.04
C CYS A 873 -16.96 29.83 0.09
N MET A 874 -17.71 29.83 -1.02
CA MET A 874 -19.12 30.23 -1.04
C MET A 874 -19.92 29.09 -1.65
N SER A 875 -21.00 28.67 -0.97
CA SER A 875 -21.80 27.54 -1.43
C SER A 875 -23.28 27.79 -1.24
N THR A 876 -24.11 27.25 -2.14
CA THR A 876 -25.57 27.24 -1.97
C THR A 876 -26.01 26.45 -0.74
N ARG A 877 -25.08 25.67 -0.16
CA ARG A 877 -25.28 24.77 0.98
C ARG A 877 -24.57 25.26 2.25
N ALA A 878 -23.76 26.32 2.16
CA ALA A 878 -23.03 26.90 3.28
C ALA A 878 -23.94 27.73 4.19
N LYS A 879 -23.74 27.64 5.50
CA LYS A 879 -24.46 28.46 6.49
C LYS A 879 -23.84 29.84 6.67
N ASN A 880 -22.50 29.91 6.73
CA ASN A 880 -21.78 31.13 7.07
C ASN A 880 -21.46 31.93 5.80
N SER A 881 -21.14 31.23 4.71
CA SER A 881 -20.76 31.84 3.43
C SER A 881 -21.69 31.43 2.28
N PRO A 882 -22.96 31.89 2.25
CA PRO A 882 -23.90 31.51 1.21
C PRO A 882 -23.48 32.03 -0.16
N LEU A 883 -23.61 31.19 -1.20
CA LEU A 883 -23.37 31.59 -2.59
C LEU A 883 -24.45 32.57 -3.05
N LYS A 884 -24.13 33.87 -2.98
CA LYS A 884 -25.03 34.97 -3.34
C LYS A 884 -24.51 35.73 -4.56
N PRO A 885 -25.25 35.76 -5.68
CA PRO A 885 -24.88 36.59 -6.82
C PRO A 885 -24.89 38.09 -6.49
N SER A 886 -23.94 38.85 -7.04
CA SER A 886 -23.98 40.32 -7.02
C SER A 886 -24.88 40.89 -8.12
N SER A 887 -25.06 40.17 -9.23
CA SER A 887 -26.09 40.44 -10.24
C SER A 887 -26.51 39.18 -10.98
N THR A 888 -27.77 39.12 -11.43
CA THR A 888 -28.30 38.02 -12.24
C THR A 888 -29.18 38.52 -13.37
N THR A 889 -29.17 37.80 -14.49
CA THR A 889 -30.14 37.90 -15.58
C THR A 889 -30.50 36.49 -16.02
N GLY A 890 -31.71 36.02 -15.75
CA GLY A 890 -32.18 34.68 -16.14
C GLY A 890 -31.73 33.52 -15.24
N TRP A 891 -30.97 33.79 -14.15
CA TRP A 891 -30.58 32.82 -13.13
C TRP A 891 -31.47 32.93 -11.88
N PHE A 892 -31.82 31.79 -11.28
CA PHE A 892 -32.64 31.73 -10.07
C PHE A 892 -32.26 30.56 -9.16
N GLU A 893 -32.54 30.69 -7.87
CA GLU A 893 -32.34 29.61 -6.90
C GLU A 893 -33.36 28.49 -7.09
N TRP A 894 -32.93 27.26 -6.92
CA TRP A 894 -33.79 26.08 -6.94
C TRP A 894 -33.26 25.01 -6.02
N ALA A 895 -34.20 24.26 -5.45
CA ALA A 895 -33.89 23.15 -4.57
C ALA A 895 -34.70 21.93 -4.97
N TRP A 896 -34.07 20.77 -4.87
CA TRP A 896 -34.74 19.48 -4.89
C TRP A 896 -34.33 18.71 -3.64
N LYS A 897 -35.31 18.55 -2.73
CA LYS A 897 -35.09 18.07 -1.37
C LYS A 897 -33.97 18.89 -0.70
N GLU A 898 -32.95 18.23 -0.16
CA GLU A 898 -31.77 18.83 0.47
C GLU A 898 -30.73 19.41 -0.50
N LYS A 899 -30.86 19.18 -1.82
CA LYS A 899 -29.91 19.67 -2.83
C LYS A 899 -30.30 21.06 -3.33
N LYS A 900 -29.45 22.06 -3.11
CA LYS A 900 -29.65 23.47 -3.51
C LYS A 900 -28.73 23.87 -4.67
N TYR A 901 -29.27 24.60 -5.64
CA TYR A 901 -28.58 25.05 -6.85
C TYR A 901 -28.98 26.49 -7.20
N ILE A 902 -28.12 27.17 -7.97
CA ILE A 902 -28.52 28.33 -8.79
C ILE A 902 -28.56 27.81 -10.22
N LEU A 903 -29.68 27.98 -10.93
CA LEU A 903 -29.83 27.51 -12.31
C LEU A 903 -30.24 28.61 -13.28
N ALA A 904 -29.97 28.36 -14.55
CA ALA A 904 -30.56 29.05 -15.69
C ALA A 904 -31.08 28.03 -16.71
N ARG A 905 -32.04 28.46 -17.54
CA ARG A 905 -32.62 27.63 -18.61
C ARG A 905 -32.45 28.23 -20.01
N GLU A 906 -32.23 29.54 -20.09
CA GLU A 906 -32.20 30.28 -21.34
C GLU A 906 -30.75 30.58 -21.76
N PRO A 907 -30.37 30.32 -23.02
CA PRO A 907 -29.09 30.76 -23.56
C PRO A 907 -28.92 32.27 -23.41
N GLY A 908 -27.73 32.70 -22.97
CA GLY A 908 -27.41 34.11 -22.73
C GLY A 908 -27.75 34.63 -21.33
N ALA A 909 -28.31 33.80 -20.45
CA ALA A 909 -28.46 34.13 -19.03
C ALA A 909 -27.09 34.35 -18.36
N THR A 910 -26.96 35.37 -17.52
CA THR A 910 -25.71 35.74 -16.85
C THR A 910 -25.85 35.79 -15.33
N VAL A 911 -24.78 35.42 -14.62
CA VAL A 911 -24.67 35.50 -13.16
C VAL A 911 -23.27 35.98 -12.81
N THR A 912 -23.19 36.93 -11.88
CA THR A 912 -21.93 37.51 -11.41
C THR A 912 -21.80 37.30 -9.90
N PHE A 913 -20.59 36.97 -9.46
CA PHE A 913 -20.26 36.79 -8.04
C PHE A 913 -19.07 37.67 -7.67
N ASP A 914 -19.16 38.32 -6.50
CA ASP A 914 -18.03 39.05 -5.94
C ASP A 914 -17.19 38.08 -5.12
N ILE A 915 -15.95 37.84 -5.54
CA ILE A 915 -15.03 36.87 -4.91
C ILE A 915 -13.74 37.56 -4.49
N HIS A 916 -13.18 37.13 -3.36
CA HIS A 916 -11.81 37.47 -2.98
C HIS A 916 -10.87 36.33 -3.39
N VAL A 917 -10.00 36.59 -4.35
CA VAL A 917 -9.06 35.59 -4.86
C VAL A 917 -7.77 35.64 -4.05
N GLY A 918 -7.42 34.52 -3.44
CA GLY A 918 -6.20 34.38 -2.66
C GLY A 918 -4.93 34.34 -3.52
N PRO A 919 -3.73 34.20 -2.89
CA PRO A 919 -2.44 34.32 -3.56
C PRO A 919 -2.19 33.33 -4.70
N MET A 920 -2.90 32.19 -4.74
CA MET A 920 -2.81 31.24 -5.86
C MET A 920 -3.41 31.76 -7.16
N GLY A 921 -4.30 32.77 -7.09
CA GLY A 921 -5.00 33.25 -8.28
C GLY A 921 -6.01 32.24 -8.85
N VAL A 922 -6.35 31.16 -8.13
CA VAL A 922 -7.24 30.09 -8.62
C VAL A 922 -8.66 30.31 -8.13
N VAL A 923 -9.61 30.25 -9.06
CA VAL A 923 -11.06 30.25 -8.79
C VAL A 923 -11.63 28.91 -9.25
N LYS A 924 -12.43 28.28 -8.39
CA LYS A 924 -13.10 27.02 -8.72
C LYS A 924 -14.61 27.20 -8.68
N LEU A 925 -15.28 26.48 -9.56
CA LEU A 925 -16.73 26.38 -9.61
C LEU A 925 -17.11 24.92 -9.46
N GLU A 926 -17.94 24.62 -8.47
CA GLU A 926 -18.62 23.33 -8.38
C GLU A 926 -19.96 23.43 -9.10
N TYR A 927 -20.26 22.45 -9.95
CA TYR A 927 -21.46 22.42 -10.78
C TYR A 927 -21.94 20.99 -10.95
N LEU A 928 -23.23 20.83 -11.28
CA LEU A 928 -23.79 19.52 -11.56
C LEU A 928 -23.38 19.07 -12.97
N ARG A 929 -22.90 17.83 -13.08
CA ARG A 929 -22.78 17.13 -14.37
C ARG A 929 -23.77 15.98 -14.43
N SER A 930 -24.39 15.79 -15.60
CA SER A 930 -25.38 14.74 -15.76
C SER A 930 -25.70 14.44 -17.22
N LYS A 931 -25.80 13.15 -17.53
CA LYS A 931 -26.35 12.63 -18.78
C LYS A 931 -27.88 12.76 -18.85
N THR A 932 -28.57 12.80 -17.71
CA THR A 932 -30.03 12.66 -17.63
C THR A 932 -30.78 14.00 -17.55
N PHE A 933 -30.18 15.03 -16.97
CA PHE A 933 -30.84 16.32 -16.76
C PHE A 933 -30.78 17.29 -17.95
N GLY A 934 -30.19 16.88 -19.08
CA GLY A 934 -30.06 17.73 -20.28
C GLY A 934 -29.34 19.05 -20.00
N LEU A 935 -28.27 19.00 -19.19
CA LEU A 935 -27.55 20.18 -18.74
C LEU A 935 -26.76 20.80 -19.91
N GLY A 936 -26.83 22.13 -20.01
CA GLY A 936 -26.09 22.88 -21.03
C GLY A 936 -24.68 23.29 -20.59
N SER A 937 -24.00 24.02 -21.47
CA SER A 937 -22.66 24.55 -21.20
C SER A 937 -22.71 26.03 -20.78
N ILE A 938 -21.76 26.44 -19.95
CA ILE A 938 -21.56 27.83 -19.52
C ILE A 938 -20.15 28.30 -19.88
N ARG A 939 -19.96 29.61 -19.99
CA ARG A 939 -18.63 30.23 -20.07
C ARG A 939 -18.40 31.08 -18.83
N CYS A 940 -17.28 30.88 -18.15
CA CYS A 940 -16.92 31.59 -16.93
C CYS A 940 -15.65 32.41 -17.16
N TRP A 941 -15.63 33.67 -16.71
CA TRP A 941 -14.45 34.54 -16.80
C TRP A 941 -14.35 35.42 -15.55
N THR A 942 -13.15 35.97 -15.31
CA THR A 942 -12.90 36.93 -14.22
C THR A 942 -12.71 38.33 -14.80
N GLY A 943 -13.20 39.35 -14.09
CA GLY A 943 -13.17 40.74 -14.57
C GLY A 943 -13.93 40.92 -15.88
N GLU A 944 -13.36 41.68 -16.82
CA GLU A 944 -13.97 41.98 -18.12
C GLU A 944 -13.50 41.04 -19.26
N ASP A 945 -12.66 40.04 -18.96
CA ASP A 945 -12.00 39.20 -19.97
C ASP A 945 -12.84 38.01 -20.43
N SER A 946 -14.01 38.28 -21.01
CA SER A 946 -14.91 37.26 -21.57
C SER A 946 -14.32 36.48 -22.75
N ARG A 947 -13.22 36.97 -23.36
CA ARG A 947 -12.56 36.33 -24.51
C ARG A 947 -11.71 35.12 -24.10
N ASN A 948 -11.10 35.17 -22.93
CA ASN A 948 -10.32 34.06 -22.36
C ASN A 948 -11.12 33.26 -21.32
N GLY A 949 -12.46 33.34 -21.35
CA GLY A 949 -13.31 32.58 -20.45
C GLY A 949 -13.20 31.07 -20.66
N VAL A 950 -13.34 30.32 -19.58
CA VAL A 950 -13.34 28.85 -19.57
C VAL A 950 -14.75 28.37 -19.90
N GLU A 951 -14.87 27.49 -20.89
CA GLU A 951 -16.11 26.78 -21.18
C GLU A 951 -16.23 25.54 -20.30
N ILE A 952 -17.39 25.38 -19.69
CA ILE A 952 -17.70 24.30 -18.75
C ILE A 952 -18.97 23.62 -19.25
N ASP A 953 -18.90 22.30 -19.45
CA ASP A 953 -20.02 21.52 -19.93
C ASP A 953 -20.71 20.75 -18.80
N GLY A 954 -22.01 21.03 -18.60
CA GLY A 954 -22.85 20.30 -17.66
C GLY A 954 -23.18 18.88 -18.14
N TYR A 955 -23.00 18.57 -19.43
CA TYR A 955 -23.18 17.21 -19.93
C TYR A 955 -21.93 16.33 -19.69
N TRP A 956 -22.18 15.04 -19.46
CA TRP A 956 -21.15 14.01 -19.50
C TRP A 956 -21.73 12.67 -19.96
N GLU A 957 -20.89 11.79 -20.50
CA GLU A 957 -21.36 10.47 -20.96
C GLU A 957 -21.37 9.42 -19.86
N GLU A 958 -20.70 9.70 -18.73
CA GLU A 958 -20.57 8.77 -17.61
C GLU A 958 -21.91 8.50 -16.92
N ASN A 959 -22.18 7.22 -16.65
CA ASN A 959 -23.38 6.75 -15.98
C ASN A 959 -23.03 6.38 -14.52
N LEU A 960 -22.90 7.42 -13.69
CA LEU A 960 -22.39 7.33 -12.30
C LEU A 960 -23.46 7.23 -11.22
#